data_AF-A0A0F9WXH6-F1
#
_entry.id   AF-A0A0F9WXH6-F1
#
_cell.length_a   1.000
_cell.length_b   1.000
_cell.length_c   1.000
_cell.angle_alpha   90.00
_cell.angle_beta   90.00
_cell.angle_gamma   90.00
#
_symmetry.space_group_name_H-M   'P 1'
#
loop_
_entity.id
_entity.type
_entity.pdbx_description
1 polymer ?
#
loop_
_entity_poly.entity_id
_entity_poly.type
_entity_poly.pdbx_seq_one_letter_code
_entity_poly.pdbx_strand_id
1 'polypeptide(L)'
;MLKKSIDAKVRPLANVSLERASLLGAARIYISKDSLISLTGGLESGRPCTVESLQTDDTSGDGSAADAETAKRRGASLWVLPEKNISPNVVMMTRAFQEATGFKLGDMVRITLADPAVIPDAEEVVVQDATSEADQQKDATSDSKHPPSWEFSVSVSLDRAEQVFPGMVLEGVNINKLRRTFKVISVNGQFNNLARFKLSSSTVRIVQPGGDKNTPEDTQMATTSGPLAVTGVPGLSSQVNTINQFLRGFGRPFWIQNERESCGFVIHGGHGTGKTFILQRIAATNWGRVHWIRPSDKLSSIRETFKQAQSQQPSLLFIDGLEDILAKDRSNRDTVIEALGDELDNLSTAASTANALPRVVVIATCLDYLADVPAKLQKRSRFRENVALPIPRATERLEILRFFNPPLQAEEKESCLVSLASKTHAYNGDDLANLVLNAKKILGNRLDEETAATQNLDGGVTGEVSQETQQPKEHYLTSQDMEQALRITRPTAMHDINLKPPTIHWQDVGGQESLKKVLSRMIKNTKDTNPTSRHVLRQPPKGLLLYGPPGCSKTLSAQAMATESSFNFFAVKGAELLNMYVGESERAVRTLFERARAAAPSIIFFDEIDSIGGSRTGGNGAAAAARSTGSVNMLTTLLTEMDGFESLTGVLVLAATNRPEAMDPALLRPGRFDQILYVGPPDLSAREAVFGVHLRGLALSPDVDIPELARVTDGYSGAEIKAICNEAGLAVLDRCDEDETGTEKMEITMADLVAAVEKTPRNITAMMISGYEMWSRQFKRL
;
A
#
# COMPACT_ATOMS: atom_id res chain seq x y z
N MET A 1 29.66 45.11 20.81
CA MET A 1 28.87 44.11 21.57
C MET A 1 27.42 44.27 21.16
N LEU A 2 26.82 43.22 20.58
CA LEU A 2 25.39 43.22 20.23
C LEU A 2 24.56 43.25 21.51
N LYS A 3 23.63 44.20 21.63
CA LYS A 3 22.68 44.24 22.75
C LYS A 3 21.56 43.23 22.46
N LYS A 4 21.24 42.38 23.45
CA LYS A 4 20.17 41.38 23.32
C LYS A 4 18.77 42.01 23.32
N SER A 5 18.61 43.18 23.92
CA SER A 5 17.35 43.94 23.96
C SER A 5 17.60 45.44 24.16
N ILE A 6 16.62 46.27 23.83
CA ILE A 6 16.62 47.72 24.10
C ILE A 6 15.31 48.11 24.78
N ASP A 7 15.41 48.92 25.84
CA ASP A 7 14.27 49.52 26.50
C ASP A 7 14.05 50.94 25.96
N ALA A 8 12.85 51.21 25.45
CA ALA A 8 12.50 52.46 24.78
C ALA A 8 11.12 52.98 25.20
N LYS A 9 10.94 54.30 25.14
CA LYS A 9 9.68 54.97 25.46
C LYS A 9 8.82 55.16 24.21
N VAL A 10 7.54 54.77 24.28
CA VAL A 10 6.59 54.86 23.15
C VAL A 10 6.23 56.32 22.84
N ARG A 11 6.35 56.71 21.57
CA ARG A 11 5.93 58.02 21.03
C ARG A 11 5.05 57.83 19.78
N PRO A 12 4.14 58.77 19.48
CA PRO A 12 3.30 58.66 18.30
C PRO A 12 4.10 58.96 17.02
N LEU A 13 3.82 58.24 15.93
CA LEU A 13 4.33 58.59 14.60
C LEU A 13 3.58 59.82 14.06
N ALA A 14 4.29 60.93 13.84
CA ALA A 14 3.67 62.20 13.45
C ALA A 14 3.31 62.32 11.94
N ASN A 15 3.70 61.35 11.12
CA ASN A 15 3.59 61.47 9.66
C ASN A 15 2.34 60.75 9.14
N VAL A 16 1.28 61.51 8.89
CA VAL A 16 -0.04 61.02 8.44
C VAL A 16 0.04 60.34 7.07
N SER A 17 1.04 60.66 6.25
CA SER A 17 1.23 60.10 4.91
C SER A 17 1.61 58.61 4.89
N LEU A 18 2.15 58.08 6.00
CA LEU A 18 2.45 56.65 6.19
C LEU A 18 1.23 55.87 6.72
N GLU A 19 0.28 56.54 7.39
CA GLU A 19 -0.99 55.97 7.85
C GLU A 19 -2.07 56.07 6.75
N ARG A 20 -1.76 55.65 5.53
CA ARG A 20 -2.79 55.57 4.47
C ARG A 20 -3.84 54.53 4.86
N ALA A 21 -5.05 54.69 4.33
CA ALA A 21 -6.15 53.71 4.46
C ALA A 21 -5.78 52.27 4.03
N SER A 22 -4.66 52.08 3.33
CA SER A 22 -4.14 50.78 2.92
C SER A 22 -3.44 49.99 4.03
N LEU A 23 -3.23 50.56 5.23
CA LEU A 23 -2.56 49.92 6.38
C LEU A 23 -1.15 49.37 6.09
N LEU A 24 -0.54 49.81 4.99
CA LEU A 24 0.78 49.40 4.55
C LEU A 24 1.82 49.87 5.58
N GLY A 25 2.50 48.90 6.21
CA GLY A 25 3.48 49.19 7.25
C GLY A 25 2.87 49.44 8.64
N ALA A 26 1.61 49.06 8.88
CA ALA A 26 0.98 49.16 10.20
C ALA A 26 1.78 48.43 11.28
N ALA A 27 2.41 47.28 10.97
CA ALA A 27 3.23 46.50 11.90
C ALA A 27 4.66 47.03 12.08
N ARG A 28 5.03 48.15 11.46
CA ARG A 28 6.39 48.71 11.51
C ARG A 28 6.56 49.57 12.76
N ILE A 29 7.64 49.33 13.49
CA ILE A 29 8.08 50.20 14.58
C ILE A 29 9.39 50.88 14.20
N TYR A 30 9.52 52.15 14.55
CA TYR A 30 10.65 52.98 14.15
C TYR A 30 11.55 53.28 15.34
N ILE A 31 12.84 52.98 15.19
CA ILE A 31 13.90 53.25 16.18
C ILE A 31 15.03 54.08 15.56
N SER A 32 15.94 54.58 16.40
CA SER A 32 17.11 55.31 15.92
C SER A 32 18.07 54.39 15.15
N LYS A 33 18.89 54.98 14.26
CA LYS A 33 19.94 54.27 13.51
C LYS A 33 20.91 53.55 14.46
N ASP A 34 21.32 54.22 15.54
CA ASP A 34 22.26 53.66 16.53
C ASP A 34 21.65 52.48 17.29
N SER A 35 20.36 52.57 17.65
CA SER A 35 19.64 51.49 18.33
C SER A 35 19.47 50.28 17.41
N LEU A 36 19.17 50.49 16.12
CA LEU A 36 19.07 49.40 15.14
C LEU A 36 20.41 48.69 14.93
N ILE A 37 21.50 49.43 14.77
CA ILE A 37 22.85 48.86 14.63
C ILE A 37 23.23 48.07 15.88
N SER A 38 22.89 48.58 17.07
CA SER A 38 23.21 47.89 18.33
C SER A 38 22.42 46.59 18.53
N LEU A 39 21.22 46.46 17.95
CA LEU A 39 20.40 45.25 17.98
C LEU A 39 20.80 44.26 16.88
N THR A 40 20.86 44.70 15.62
CA THR A 40 20.97 43.82 14.45
C THR A 40 22.41 43.62 13.96
N GLY A 41 23.35 44.46 14.40
CA GLY A 41 24.74 44.45 13.91
C GLY A 41 24.93 45.13 12.56
N GLY A 42 23.85 45.66 11.95
CA GLY A 42 23.87 46.31 10.64
C GLY A 42 22.73 47.34 10.49
N LEU A 43 22.52 47.82 9.26
CA LEU A 43 21.47 48.80 8.94
C LEU A 43 20.28 48.17 8.17
N GLU A 44 20.10 46.85 8.33
CA GLU A 44 19.04 46.09 7.67
C GLU A 44 17.67 46.37 8.33
N SER A 45 16.78 47.04 7.59
CA SER A 45 15.39 47.23 8.00
C SER A 45 14.52 46.01 7.66
N GLY A 46 13.41 45.83 8.37
CA GLY A 46 12.44 44.77 8.13
C GLY A 46 12.66 43.49 8.96
N ARG A 47 13.61 43.48 9.91
CA ARG A 47 13.81 42.33 10.80
C ARG A 47 12.65 42.20 11.81
N PRO A 48 12.15 40.97 12.07
CA PRO A 48 11.11 40.75 13.07
C PRO A 48 11.64 40.97 14.49
N CYS A 49 10.80 41.55 15.33
CA CYS A 49 11.08 41.81 16.74
C CYS A 49 9.84 41.55 17.58
N THR A 50 10.05 41.31 18.88
CA THR A 50 8.99 41.27 19.88
C THR A 50 9.09 42.49 20.78
N VAL A 51 7.97 43.18 20.94
CA VAL A 51 7.80 44.32 21.84
C VAL A 51 7.04 43.85 23.08
N GLU A 52 7.59 44.10 24.26
CA GLU A 52 7.02 43.73 25.56
C GLU A 52 6.81 44.97 26.42
N SER A 53 5.65 45.08 27.07
CA SER A 53 5.40 46.16 28.04
C SER A 53 6.20 45.92 29.33
N LEU A 54 6.91 46.95 29.81
CA LEU A 54 7.50 46.97 31.14
C LEU A 54 6.59 47.80 32.06
N GLN A 55 5.47 47.22 32.51
CA GLN A 55 4.61 47.90 33.50
C GLN A 55 5.20 47.74 34.91
N THR A 56 5.25 48.85 35.65
CA THR A 56 5.45 48.89 37.11
C THR A 56 4.08 49.12 37.75
N ASP A 57 3.45 48.06 38.27
CA ASP A 57 2.20 48.19 39.01
C ASP A 57 2.51 48.66 40.45
N ASP A 58 2.46 49.98 40.66
CA ASP A 58 2.22 50.57 41.97
C ASP A 58 0.70 50.66 42.16
N THR A 59 0.09 49.69 42.84
CA THR A 59 -1.06 49.88 43.77
C THR A 59 -1.41 48.58 44.49
N SER A 60 -1.55 48.70 45.81
CA SER A 60 -1.77 47.68 46.84
C SER A 60 -3.08 46.87 46.74
N GLY A 61 -3.02 45.55 47.01
CA GLY A 61 -4.18 44.77 47.46
C GLY A 61 -4.14 43.26 47.17
N ASP A 62 -3.59 42.49 48.11
CA ASP A 62 -3.93 41.11 48.51
C ASP A 62 -4.53 40.10 47.48
N GLY A 63 -3.80 39.02 47.16
CA GLY A 63 -4.40 37.75 46.70
C GLY A 63 -3.76 37.03 45.48
N SER A 64 -3.03 35.95 45.77
CA SER A 64 -2.66 34.82 44.88
C SER A 64 -1.48 34.98 43.89
N ALA A 65 -0.56 34.02 43.97
CA ALA A 65 0.63 33.91 43.12
C ALA A 65 0.36 33.28 41.74
N ALA A 66 -0.82 33.51 41.17
CA ALA A 66 -1.25 32.97 39.86
C ALA A 66 -1.35 34.03 38.75
N ASP A 67 -1.22 35.33 39.07
CA ASP A 67 -1.41 36.45 38.12
C ASP A 67 -0.08 37.11 37.67
N ALA A 68 1.01 36.35 37.57
CA ALA A 68 2.30 36.85 37.09
C ALA A 68 2.45 36.82 35.54
N GLU A 69 1.37 36.59 34.78
CA GLU A 69 1.47 36.14 33.38
C GLU A 69 0.64 36.94 32.36
N THR A 70 0.69 38.28 32.38
CA THR A 70 0.25 39.07 31.20
C THR A 70 1.12 40.30 30.91
N ALA A 71 2.43 40.09 30.73
CA ALA A 71 3.22 41.05 29.96
C ALA A 71 2.70 41.09 28.51
N LYS A 72 2.17 42.23 28.05
CA LYS A 72 1.67 42.42 26.68
C LYS A 72 2.82 42.28 25.68
N ARG A 73 3.05 41.07 25.18
CA ARG A 73 4.08 40.74 24.17
C ARG A 73 3.47 40.73 22.77
N ARG A 74 4.08 41.43 21.81
CA ARG A 74 3.56 41.58 20.44
C ARG A 74 4.68 41.58 19.40
N GLY A 75 4.48 40.87 18.29
CA GLY A 75 5.38 40.87 17.13
C GLY A 75 5.26 42.15 16.30
N ALA A 76 6.41 42.69 15.87
CA ALA A 76 6.50 43.86 15.00
C ALA A 76 7.71 43.75 14.05
N SER A 77 7.80 44.60 13.03
CA SER A 77 8.99 44.70 12.17
C SER A 77 9.77 45.99 12.46
N LEU A 78 11.09 45.88 12.57
CA LEU A 78 11.97 47.01 12.89
C LEU A 78 12.35 47.83 11.66
N TRP A 79 12.17 49.14 11.74
CA TRP A 79 12.50 50.09 10.67
C TRP A 79 13.22 51.33 11.22
N VAL A 80 13.93 52.02 10.33
CA VAL A 80 14.51 53.34 10.60
C VAL A 80 13.76 54.38 9.77
N LEU A 81 13.46 55.53 10.38
CA LEU A 81 12.86 56.65 9.66
C LEU A 81 13.96 57.43 8.91
N PRO A 82 13.85 57.63 7.58
CA PRO A 82 14.91 58.27 6.80
C PRO A 82 15.06 59.78 7.08
N GLU A 83 13.99 60.46 7.52
CA GLU A 83 13.92 61.94 7.56
C GLU A 83 14.05 62.57 8.97
N LYS A 84 14.05 61.79 10.06
CA LYS A 84 14.19 62.33 11.44
C LYS A 84 15.14 61.49 12.29
N ASN A 85 16.03 62.16 13.01
CA ASN A 85 16.85 61.54 14.04
C ASN A 85 16.02 61.32 15.32
N ILE A 86 15.67 60.06 15.57
CA ILE A 86 14.98 59.61 16.79
C ILE A 86 16.04 59.40 17.89
N SER A 87 15.73 59.77 19.14
CA SER A 87 16.61 59.50 20.28
C SER A 87 16.73 57.97 20.53
N PRO A 88 17.88 57.46 21.01
CA PRO A 88 18.14 56.02 21.10
C PRO A 88 17.19 55.24 22.04
N ASN A 89 16.58 55.93 23.01
CA ASN A 89 15.64 55.34 23.97
C ASN A 89 14.17 55.65 23.63
N VAL A 90 13.87 55.95 22.36
CA VAL A 90 12.51 56.27 21.89
C VAL A 90 12.13 55.34 20.74
N VAL A 91 10.92 54.79 20.81
CA VAL A 91 10.32 54.01 19.73
C VAL A 91 9.05 54.70 19.26
N MET A 92 8.89 54.83 17.95
CA MET A 92 7.69 55.39 17.34
C MET A 92 6.86 54.27 16.72
N MET A 93 5.56 54.25 17.01
CA MET A 93 4.62 53.23 16.53
C MET A 93 3.46 53.91 15.79
N THR A 94 2.85 53.20 14.84
CA THR A 94 1.63 53.64 14.17
C THR A 94 0.43 53.60 15.14
N ARG A 95 -0.58 54.43 14.89
CA ARG A 95 -1.81 54.43 15.68
C ARG A 95 -2.54 53.09 15.61
N ALA A 96 -2.59 52.47 14.43
CA ALA A 96 -3.19 51.16 14.24
C ALA A 96 -2.51 50.07 15.09
N PHE A 97 -1.18 50.08 15.18
CA PHE A 97 -0.46 49.15 16.06
C PHE A 97 -0.69 49.45 17.54
N GLN A 98 -0.70 50.73 17.94
CA GLN A 98 -0.98 51.12 19.33
C GLN A 98 -2.38 50.68 19.79
N GLU A 99 -3.41 50.89 18.96
CA GLU A 99 -4.80 50.51 19.26
C GLU A 99 -4.97 48.98 19.32
N ALA A 100 -4.29 48.23 18.42
CA ALA A 100 -4.32 46.77 18.42
C ALA A 100 -3.61 46.13 19.63
N THR A 101 -2.50 46.75 20.07
CA THR A 101 -1.64 46.21 21.14
C THR A 101 -1.97 46.77 22.52
N GLY A 102 -2.66 47.90 22.59
CA GLY A 102 -3.03 48.59 23.82
C GLY A 102 -1.85 49.25 24.55
N PHE A 103 -0.78 49.61 23.82
CA PHE A 103 0.32 50.44 24.34
C PHE A 103 -0.08 51.92 24.36
N LYS A 104 0.13 52.60 25.50
CA LYS A 104 -0.14 54.03 25.65
C LYS A 104 1.10 54.87 25.37
N LEU A 105 0.89 56.13 24.99
CA LEU A 105 1.98 57.07 24.79
C LEU A 105 2.73 57.29 26.11
N GLY A 106 4.04 57.08 26.08
CA GLY A 106 4.90 57.20 27.26
C GLY A 106 5.16 55.90 28.01
N ASP A 107 4.56 54.78 27.61
CA ASP A 107 4.89 53.46 28.18
C ASP A 107 6.35 53.09 27.87
N MET A 108 6.99 52.40 28.80
CA MET A 108 8.31 51.80 28.61
C MET A 108 8.12 50.39 28.02
N VAL A 109 8.75 50.15 26.87
CA VAL A 109 8.69 48.85 26.19
C VAL A 109 10.09 48.29 25.96
N ARG A 110 10.21 46.97 26.09
CA ARG A 110 11.41 46.22 25.75
C ARG A 110 11.28 45.66 24.34
N ILE A 111 12.28 45.93 23.50
CA ILE A 111 12.36 45.46 22.13
C ILE A 111 13.46 44.39 22.07
N THR A 112 13.08 43.20 21.63
CA THR A 112 13.99 42.05 21.48
C THR A 112 13.87 41.53 20.05
N LEU A 113 15.00 41.16 19.42
CA LEU A 113 14.94 40.53 18.10
C LEU A 113 14.27 39.15 18.19
N ALA A 114 13.43 38.84 17.21
CA ALA A 114 12.76 37.54 17.13
C ALA A 114 13.59 36.56 16.28
N ASP A 115 13.75 35.34 16.76
CA ASP A 115 14.27 34.21 15.98
C ASP A 115 13.07 33.34 15.54
N PRO A 116 12.89 33.03 14.24
CA PRO A 116 13.79 33.20 13.10
C PRO A 116 13.82 34.63 12.51
N ALA A 117 14.92 34.98 11.83
CA ALA A 117 15.16 36.30 11.23
C ALA A 117 14.23 36.66 10.05
N VAL A 118 13.36 35.74 9.62
CA VAL A 118 12.41 35.92 8.51
C VAL A 118 10.99 35.87 9.07
N ILE A 119 10.16 36.83 8.68
CA ILE A 119 8.74 36.86 9.03
C ILE A 119 8.04 35.64 8.38
N PRO A 120 7.36 34.77 9.15
CA PRO A 120 6.68 33.59 8.61
C PRO A 120 5.51 34.00 7.71
N ASP A 121 5.17 33.16 6.72
CA ASP A 121 3.99 33.37 5.89
C ASP A 121 2.71 32.95 6.66
N ALA A 122 1.60 33.65 6.42
CA ALA A 122 0.29 33.34 6.99
C ALA A 122 -0.38 32.20 6.20
N GLU A 123 -0.83 31.16 6.88
CA GLU A 123 -1.63 30.07 6.30
C GLU A 123 -3.13 30.33 6.50
N GLU A 124 -3.50 30.83 7.68
CA GLU A 124 -4.89 31.15 8.05
C GLU A 124 -4.96 32.49 8.80
N VAL A 125 -5.85 33.38 8.38
CA VAL A 125 -6.17 34.64 9.06
C VAL A 125 -7.64 34.65 9.42
N VAL A 126 -7.94 34.72 10.72
CA VAL A 126 -9.31 34.80 11.24
C VAL A 126 -9.66 36.26 11.49
N VAL A 127 -10.73 36.74 10.85
CA VAL A 127 -11.23 38.11 11.00
C VAL A 127 -12.65 38.11 11.56
N GLN A 128 -12.98 39.12 12.34
CA GLN A 128 -14.31 39.38 12.86
C GLN A 128 -14.97 40.50 12.08
N ASP A 129 -16.25 40.37 11.78
CA ASP A 129 -17.04 41.49 11.28
C ASP A 129 -17.33 42.48 12.44
N ALA A 130 -16.91 43.73 12.28
CA ALA A 130 -17.08 44.83 13.23
C ALA A 130 -17.90 45.99 12.63
N THR A 131 -18.71 45.71 11.62
CA THR A 131 -19.49 46.73 10.89
C THR A 131 -20.61 47.32 11.77
N SER A 132 -20.76 48.65 11.74
CA SER A 132 -21.83 49.40 12.44
C SER A 132 -23.24 49.01 11.94
N GLU A 133 -24.21 48.92 12.86
CA GLU A 133 -25.60 48.47 12.59
C GLU A 133 -26.30 49.20 11.42
N ALA A 134 -25.96 50.47 11.20
CA ALA A 134 -26.50 51.28 10.09
C ALA A 134 -26.07 50.82 8.68
N ASP A 135 -24.88 50.22 8.54
CA ASP A 135 -24.39 49.70 7.27
C ASP A 135 -24.82 48.24 7.03
N GLN A 136 -25.12 47.48 8.10
CA GLN A 136 -25.69 46.12 8.01
C GLN A 136 -27.12 46.12 7.44
N GLN A 137 -27.91 47.17 7.70
CA GLN A 137 -29.29 47.29 7.17
C GLN A 137 -29.35 47.56 5.66
N LYS A 138 -28.32 48.20 5.06
CA LYS A 138 -28.25 48.40 3.60
C LYS A 138 -27.96 47.09 2.86
N ASP A 139 -27.20 46.19 3.48
CA ASP A 139 -26.84 44.87 2.93
C ASP A 139 -28.07 43.96 2.75
N ALA A 140 -29.01 43.98 3.69
CA ALA A 140 -30.22 43.14 3.66
C ALA A 140 -31.21 43.48 2.52
N THR A 141 -31.04 44.62 1.85
CA THR A 141 -31.96 45.09 0.78
C THR A 141 -31.41 44.88 -0.63
N SER A 142 -30.19 44.36 -0.79
CA SER A 142 -29.60 44.12 -2.12
C SER A 142 -29.79 42.67 -2.58
N ASP A 143 -30.86 42.44 -3.35
CA ASP A 143 -31.13 41.18 -4.04
C ASP A 143 -30.12 41.00 -5.19
N SER A 144 -29.01 40.32 -4.92
CA SER A 144 -28.08 39.89 -5.97
C SER A 144 -27.94 38.37 -5.97
N LYS A 145 -28.02 37.78 -7.17
CA LYS A 145 -28.08 36.32 -7.44
C LYS A 145 -26.89 35.50 -6.91
N HIS A 146 -25.86 36.15 -6.36
CA HIS A 146 -24.67 35.52 -5.79
C HIS A 146 -24.31 36.23 -4.49
N PRO A 147 -24.10 35.51 -3.36
CA PRO A 147 -23.68 36.14 -2.11
C PRO A 147 -22.30 36.81 -2.31
N PRO A 148 -22.12 38.06 -1.85
CA PRO A 148 -20.84 38.75 -1.98
C PRO A 148 -19.76 38.00 -1.19
N SER A 149 -18.70 37.55 -1.88
CA SER A 149 -17.55 36.88 -1.27
C SER A 149 -16.68 37.87 -0.51
N TRP A 150 -17.10 38.25 0.70
CA TRP A 150 -16.36 39.14 1.60
C TRP A 150 -14.94 38.63 1.90
N GLU A 151 -14.75 37.30 1.95
CA GLU A 151 -13.44 36.67 2.16
C GLU A 151 -12.41 37.09 1.11
N PHE A 152 -12.83 37.21 -0.16
CA PHE A 152 -11.94 37.65 -1.26
C PHE A 152 -11.61 39.15 -1.15
N SER A 153 -12.57 39.99 -0.76
CA SER A 153 -12.30 41.42 -0.61
C SER A 153 -11.40 41.72 0.59
N VAL A 154 -11.53 40.94 1.67
CA VAL A 154 -10.66 41.02 2.83
C VAL A 154 -9.25 40.52 2.47
N SER A 155 -9.13 39.41 1.75
CA SER A 155 -7.82 38.89 1.33
C SER A 155 -7.05 39.87 0.46
N VAL A 156 -7.71 40.56 -0.49
CA VAL A 156 -7.08 41.64 -1.29
C VAL A 156 -6.62 42.80 -0.40
N SER A 157 -7.36 43.13 0.66
CA SER A 157 -6.99 44.20 1.59
C SER A 157 -5.81 43.80 2.50
N LEU A 158 -5.76 42.53 2.91
CA LEU A 158 -4.64 41.97 3.69
C LEU A 158 -3.37 41.82 2.85
N ASP A 159 -3.49 41.47 1.57
CA ASP A 159 -2.39 41.40 0.62
C ASP A 159 -1.73 42.78 0.44
N ARG A 160 -2.53 43.85 0.38
CA ARG A 160 -2.04 45.24 0.38
C ARG A 160 -1.33 45.66 1.67
N ALA A 161 -1.68 45.07 2.81
CA ALA A 161 -1.04 45.37 4.09
C ALA A 161 0.35 44.71 4.21
N GLU A 162 0.65 43.69 3.39
CA GLU A 162 1.84 42.80 3.39
C GLU A 162 2.04 42.00 4.68
N GLN A 163 1.96 42.66 5.83
CA GLN A 163 2.17 42.10 7.15
C GLN A 163 0.89 42.21 7.97
N VAL A 164 0.47 41.09 8.55
CA VAL A 164 -0.77 40.98 9.30
C VAL A 164 -0.45 40.56 10.72
N PHE A 165 -1.12 41.19 11.68
CA PHE A 165 -1.01 40.91 13.10
C PHE A 165 -2.39 40.91 13.76
N PRO A 166 -2.58 40.09 14.81
CA PRO A 166 -3.81 40.07 15.60
C PRO A 166 -4.14 41.45 16.20
N GLY A 167 -5.41 41.83 16.13
CA GLY A 167 -5.94 43.11 16.58
C GLY A 167 -5.99 44.21 15.51
N MET A 168 -5.39 43.99 14.33
CA MET A 168 -5.44 44.94 13.21
C MET A 168 -6.88 45.14 12.71
N VAL A 169 -7.30 46.40 12.52
CA VAL A 169 -8.64 46.76 12.04
C VAL A 169 -8.56 47.25 10.60
N LEU A 170 -9.30 46.59 9.71
CA LEU A 170 -9.49 46.92 8.31
C LEU A 170 -10.75 47.76 8.17
N GLU A 171 -10.61 49.08 8.13
CA GLU A 171 -11.75 50.00 7.95
C GLU A 171 -12.06 50.21 6.47
N GLY A 172 -13.34 50.08 6.09
CA GLY A 172 -13.80 50.44 4.75
C GLY A 172 -13.47 49.47 3.63
N VAL A 173 -13.57 48.17 3.92
CA VAL A 173 -13.54 47.13 2.89
C VAL A 173 -14.84 47.21 2.09
N ASN A 174 -14.73 47.48 0.79
CA ASN A 174 -15.88 47.78 -0.06
C ASN A 174 -16.08 46.69 -1.13
N ILE A 175 -17.31 46.18 -1.22
CA ILE A 175 -17.78 45.39 -2.37
C ILE A 175 -18.96 46.16 -2.98
N ASN A 176 -18.79 46.62 -4.22
CA ASN A 176 -19.78 47.48 -4.90
C ASN A 176 -20.11 48.76 -4.08
N LYS A 177 -21.35 48.90 -3.62
CA LYS A 177 -21.83 50.05 -2.81
C LYS A 177 -21.83 49.75 -1.29
N LEU A 178 -21.42 48.55 -0.90
CA LEU A 178 -21.47 48.05 0.48
C LEU A 178 -20.10 48.23 1.13
N ARG A 179 -20.08 48.71 2.37
CA ARG A 179 -18.87 49.02 3.13
C ARG A 179 -18.91 48.28 4.46
N ARG A 180 -17.86 47.53 4.76
CA ARG A 180 -17.70 46.78 6.03
C ARG A 180 -16.36 47.06 6.69
N THR A 181 -16.33 46.84 8.00
CA THR A 181 -15.13 46.96 8.82
C THR A 181 -14.84 45.61 9.45
N PHE A 182 -13.60 45.12 9.31
CA PHE A 182 -13.19 43.81 9.82
C PHE A 182 -12.03 43.95 10.81
N LYS A 183 -11.99 43.13 11.86
CA LYS A 183 -10.90 43.09 12.83
C LYS A 183 -10.23 41.73 12.83
N VAL A 184 -8.91 41.67 12.65
CA VAL A 184 -8.15 40.42 12.74
C VAL A 184 -8.14 39.94 14.19
N ILE A 185 -8.60 38.71 14.44
CA ILE A 185 -8.59 38.07 15.76
C ILE A 185 -7.30 37.27 15.95
N SER A 186 -6.95 36.43 14.98
CA SER A 186 -5.79 35.54 15.08
C SER A 186 -5.16 35.30 13.71
N VAL A 187 -3.87 34.97 13.74
CA VAL A 187 -3.07 34.62 12.55
C VAL A 187 -2.36 33.31 12.84
N ASN A 188 -2.59 32.26 12.05
CA ASN A 188 -2.11 30.89 12.26
C ASN A 188 -2.44 30.37 13.68
N GLY A 189 -3.62 30.73 14.22
CA GLY A 189 -4.06 30.34 15.57
C GLY A 189 -3.34 31.05 16.73
N GLN A 190 -2.47 32.02 16.46
CA GLN A 190 -1.75 32.80 17.46
C GLN A 190 -2.31 34.23 17.58
N PHE A 191 -2.19 34.82 18.78
CA PHE A 191 -2.76 36.13 19.12
C PHE A 191 -1.71 37.26 19.28
N ASN A 192 -0.41 36.92 19.18
CA ASN A 192 0.69 37.85 19.47
C ASN A 192 1.76 37.88 18.37
N ASN A 193 1.56 37.14 17.28
CA ASN A 193 2.54 36.96 16.21
C ASN A 193 2.41 38.01 15.09
N LEU A 194 3.41 38.01 14.22
CA LEU A 194 3.45 38.78 12.99
C LEU A 194 3.70 37.82 11.83
N ALA A 195 2.88 37.87 10.79
CA ALA A 195 3.05 37.04 9.60
C ALA A 195 2.92 37.87 8.31
N ARG A 196 3.48 37.36 7.23
CA ARG A 196 3.35 37.91 5.88
C ARG A 196 2.16 37.27 5.18
N PHE A 197 1.23 38.07 4.70
CA PHE A 197 0.07 37.57 3.96
C PHE A 197 0.40 37.43 2.48
N LYS A 198 -0.02 36.33 1.86
CA LYS A 198 0.11 36.09 0.42
C LYS A 198 -1.20 35.55 -0.12
N LEU A 199 -1.78 36.22 -1.11
CA LEU A 199 -3.06 35.81 -1.69
C LEU A 199 -3.08 34.35 -2.22
N SER A 200 -1.94 33.80 -2.65
CA SER A 200 -1.84 32.45 -3.22
C SER A 200 -1.81 31.32 -2.19
N SER A 201 -1.41 31.59 -0.95
CA SER A 201 -1.15 30.56 0.07
C SER A 201 -1.87 30.81 1.40
N SER A 202 -2.41 32.00 1.61
CA SER A 202 -3.13 32.38 2.82
C SER A 202 -4.64 32.27 2.65
N THR A 203 -5.32 31.66 3.61
CA THR A 203 -6.78 31.58 3.68
C THR A 203 -7.35 32.58 4.70
N VAL A 204 -8.51 33.15 4.43
CA VAL A 204 -9.18 34.12 5.33
C VAL A 204 -10.53 33.56 5.75
N ARG A 205 -10.82 33.56 7.06
CA ARG A 205 -12.11 33.13 7.61
C ARG A 205 -12.77 34.26 8.39
N ILE A 206 -14.04 34.53 8.10
CA ILE A 206 -14.83 35.59 8.75
C ILE A 206 -15.72 35.00 9.85
N VAL A 207 -15.65 35.56 11.06
CA VAL A 207 -16.45 35.17 12.24
C VAL A 207 -17.45 36.29 12.57
N GLN A 208 -18.70 35.94 12.90
CA GLN A 208 -19.74 36.90 13.26
C GLN A 208 -19.63 37.35 14.74
N PRO A 209 -19.97 38.61 15.06
CA PRO A 209 -19.97 39.11 16.43
C PRO A 209 -21.21 38.60 17.19
N GLY A 210 -21.02 37.66 18.14
CA GLY A 210 -22.13 37.18 18.98
C GLY A 210 -21.96 35.83 19.69
N GLY A 211 -20.83 35.13 19.55
CA GLY A 211 -20.52 33.96 20.38
C GLY A 211 -19.89 34.38 21.70
N ASP A 212 -20.54 34.07 22.82
CA ASP A 212 -20.20 34.50 24.19
C ASP A 212 -18.74 34.28 24.61
N LYS A 213 -18.25 35.24 25.40
CA LYS A 213 -17.06 35.11 26.25
C LYS A 213 -17.46 34.41 27.55
N ASN A 214 -16.61 33.49 28.01
CA ASN A 214 -16.61 32.73 29.28
C ASN A 214 -17.29 31.36 29.29
N THR A 215 -16.57 30.37 28.77
CA THR A 215 -16.33 29.08 29.45
C THR A 215 -14.98 28.54 28.99
N PRO A 216 -14.04 28.21 29.90
CA PRO A 216 -12.84 27.48 29.54
C PRO A 216 -13.20 26.01 29.35
N GLU A 217 -12.65 25.41 28.29
CA GLU A 217 -12.81 24.00 27.91
C GLU A 217 -14.18 23.68 27.27
N ASP A 218 -14.10 22.94 26.17
CA ASP A 218 -15.21 22.50 25.30
C ASP A 218 -15.99 23.61 24.57
N THR A 219 -15.56 23.93 23.34
CA THR A 219 -16.38 23.75 22.11
C THR A 219 -15.71 24.43 20.90
N GLN A 220 -15.06 23.58 20.09
CA GLN A 220 -14.95 23.69 18.62
C GLN A 220 -14.08 24.81 18.02
N MET A 221 -12.78 24.50 17.95
CA MET A 221 -12.10 24.59 16.66
C MET A 221 -12.87 23.73 15.65
N ALA A 222 -13.80 24.35 14.91
CA ALA A 222 -14.18 23.84 13.60
C ALA A 222 -13.00 24.09 12.66
N THR A 223 -11.97 23.26 12.79
CA THR A 223 -11.19 22.84 11.64
C THR A 223 -12.23 22.38 10.62
N THR A 224 -12.16 22.89 9.40
CA THR A 224 -12.91 22.32 8.28
C THR A 224 -12.38 20.90 8.08
N SER A 225 -12.87 19.95 8.87
CA SER A 225 -12.57 18.54 8.73
C SER A 225 -13.13 18.11 7.39
N GLY A 226 -12.25 17.68 6.47
CA GLY A 226 -12.70 16.91 5.34
C GLY A 226 -13.55 15.72 5.85
N PRO A 227 -14.56 15.27 5.10
CA PRO A 227 -15.26 14.05 5.47
C PRO A 227 -14.23 12.92 5.61
N LEU A 228 -14.31 12.14 6.70
CA LEU A 228 -13.45 10.97 6.94
C LEU A 228 -13.85 9.86 5.95
N ALA A 229 -13.45 10.04 4.70
CA ALA A 229 -13.78 9.20 3.57
C ALA A 229 -12.55 9.05 2.69
N VAL A 230 -12.06 7.82 2.59
CA VAL A 230 -10.97 7.43 1.72
C VAL A 230 -11.47 7.46 0.28
N THR A 231 -10.79 8.24 -0.57
CA THR A 231 -11.07 8.35 -2.01
C THR A 231 -9.78 8.25 -2.83
N GLY A 232 -9.92 7.82 -4.10
CA GLY A 232 -8.79 7.75 -5.03
C GLY A 232 -7.81 6.60 -4.77
N VAL A 233 -8.28 5.47 -4.25
CA VAL A 233 -7.51 4.21 -4.20
C VAL A 233 -7.95 3.35 -5.41
N PRO A 234 -7.06 3.11 -6.39
CA PRO A 234 -7.40 2.34 -7.59
C PRO A 234 -7.54 0.84 -7.27
N GLY A 235 -8.47 0.15 -7.94
CA GLY A 235 -8.59 -1.31 -7.89
C GLY A 235 -9.12 -1.91 -6.57
N LEU A 236 -9.43 -1.11 -5.56
CA LEU A 236 -9.82 -1.57 -4.21
C LEU A 236 -11.16 -0.98 -3.73
N SER A 237 -12.10 -0.75 -4.66
CA SER A 237 -13.38 -0.09 -4.38
C SER A 237 -14.20 -0.78 -3.29
N SER A 238 -14.26 -2.12 -3.29
CA SER A 238 -14.98 -2.89 -2.26
C SER A 238 -14.36 -2.72 -0.88
N GLN A 239 -13.04 -2.81 -0.77
CA GLN A 239 -12.30 -2.72 0.48
C GLN A 239 -12.37 -1.29 1.04
N VAL A 240 -12.24 -0.29 0.17
CA VAL A 240 -12.41 1.13 0.51
C VAL A 240 -13.82 1.41 1.02
N ASN A 241 -14.85 0.79 0.44
CA ASN A 241 -16.22 0.91 0.94
C ASN A 241 -16.37 0.33 2.36
N THR A 242 -15.78 -0.83 2.64
CA THR A 242 -15.76 -1.42 4.00
C THR A 242 -15.04 -0.49 4.99
N ILE A 243 -13.88 0.05 4.62
CA ILE A 243 -13.14 1.02 5.44
C ILE A 243 -13.99 2.27 5.68
N ASN A 244 -14.60 2.85 4.64
CA ASN A 244 -15.45 4.03 4.77
C ASN A 244 -16.70 3.77 5.62
N GLN A 245 -17.27 2.55 5.58
CA GLN A 245 -18.38 2.16 6.44
C GLN A 245 -17.96 2.06 7.92
N PHE A 246 -16.73 1.64 8.19
CA PHE A 246 -16.15 1.70 9.52
C PHE A 246 -15.96 3.17 9.96
N LEU A 247 -15.27 3.98 9.15
CA LEU A 247 -14.93 5.37 9.45
C LEU A 247 -16.16 6.29 9.65
N ARG A 248 -17.25 6.05 8.91
CA ARG A 248 -18.53 6.79 9.11
C ARG A 248 -19.08 6.71 10.53
N GLY A 249 -18.72 5.66 11.28
CA GLY A 249 -19.14 5.50 12.68
C GLY A 249 -18.62 6.60 13.60
N PHE A 250 -17.46 7.19 13.30
CA PHE A 250 -16.84 8.24 14.12
C PHE A 250 -17.44 9.64 13.89
N GLY A 251 -18.26 9.80 12.84
CA GLY A 251 -18.93 11.06 12.50
C GLY A 251 -20.33 11.21 13.09
N ARG A 252 -20.84 10.22 13.84
CA ARG A 252 -22.20 10.19 14.37
C ARG A 252 -22.27 9.57 15.78
N PRO A 253 -23.26 9.95 16.61
CA PRO A 253 -23.56 9.22 17.86
C PRO A 253 -24.15 7.84 17.56
N PHE A 254 -24.15 6.94 18.56
CA PHE A 254 -24.78 5.63 18.41
C PHE A 254 -26.30 5.74 18.25
N TRP A 255 -26.85 4.97 17.32
CA TRP A 255 -28.30 4.88 17.12
C TRP A 255 -28.95 3.86 18.07
N ILE A 256 -28.17 2.86 18.51
CA ILE A 256 -28.59 1.80 19.43
C ILE A 256 -27.53 1.71 20.55
N GLN A 257 -27.95 1.42 21.79
CA GLN A 257 -27.00 1.21 22.89
C GLN A 257 -26.00 0.10 22.53
N ASN A 258 -24.71 0.36 22.76
CA ASN A 258 -23.60 -0.54 22.43
C ASN A 258 -23.56 -0.97 20.95
N GLU A 259 -23.96 -0.09 20.01
CA GLU A 259 -23.91 -0.36 18.56
C GLU A 259 -22.49 -0.76 18.10
N ARG A 260 -21.46 -0.09 18.64
CA ARG A 260 -20.05 -0.38 18.36
C ARG A 260 -19.19 -0.19 19.59
N GLU A 261 -18.35 -1.18 19.87
CA GLU A 261 -17.40 -1.15 21.00
C GLU A 261 -15.96 -0.94 20.52
N SER A 262 -15.60 -1.32 19.29
CA SER A 262 -14.23 -1.23 18.81
C SER A 262 -13.90 0.13 18.17
N CYS A 263 -12.75 0.69 18.56
CA CYS A 263 -12.13 1.85 17.93
C CYS A 263 -11.00 1.47 16.96
N GLY A 264 -10.75 0.17 16.78
CA GLY A 264 -9.61 -0.39 16.05
C GLY A 264 -10.01 -1.13 14.78
N PHE A 265 -9.25 -0.91 13.70
CA PHE A 265 -9.46 -1.57 12.41
C PHE A 265 -8.15 -2.15 11.87
N VAL A 266 -8.18 -3.36 11.33
CA VAL A 266 -6.99 -4.00 10.76
C VAL A 266 -7.09 -4.16 9.25
N ILE A 267 -6.06 -3.72 8.53
CA ILE A 267 -5.90 -3.94 7.10
C ILE A 267 -4.84 -5.01 6.91
N HIS A 268 -5.22 -6.19 6.41
CA HIS A 268 -4.30 -7.30 6.18
C HIS A 268 -4.20 -7.67 4.70
N GLY A 269 -3.13 -8.35 4.31
CA GLY A 269 -2.90 -8.78 2.93
C GLY A 269 -1.41 -9.00 2.64
N GLY A 270 -1.10 -9.55 1.46
CA GLY A 270 0.29 -9.82 1.07
C GLY A 270 1.17 -8.56 0.99
N HIS A 271 2.48 -8.76 0.89
CA HIS A 271 3.43 -7.66 0.67
C HIS A 271 3.12 -6.89 -0.63
N GLY A 272 3.28 -5.57 -0.62
CA GLY A 272 3.11 -4.74 -1.83
C GLY A 272 1.66 -4.57 -2.32
N THR A 273 0.65 -5.00 -1.56
CA THR A 273 -0.78 -4.81 -1.90
C THR A 273 -1.29 -3.37 -1.71
N GLY A 274 -0.46 -2.47 -1.16
CA GLY A 274 -0.82 -1.05 -0.96
C GLY A 274 -1.37 -0.70 0.42
N LYS A 275 -1.11 -1.52 1.45
CA LYS A 275 -1.52 -1.27 2.85
C LYS A 275 -1.12 0.14 3.34
N THR A 276 0.17 0.46 3.25
CA THR A 276 0.71 1.78 3.64
C THR A 276 0.15 2.92 2.78
N PHE A 277 -0.14 2.67 1.50
CA PHE A 277 -0.77 3.67 0.62
C PHE A 277 -2.19 4.02 1.08
N ILE A 278 -2.97 3.04 1.56
CA ILE A 278 -4.29 3.30 2.15
C ILE A 278 -4.16 4.13 3.43
N LEU A 279 -3.19 3.84 4.31
CA LEU A 279 -2.93 4.65 5.51
C LEU A 279 -2.60 6.10 5.14
N GLN A 280 -1.74 6.32 4.13
CA GLN A 280 -1.41 7.66 3.63
C GLN A 280 -2.64 8.38 3.07
N ARG A 281 -3.55 7.68 2.41
CA ARG A 281 -4.82 8.26 1.92
C ARG A 281 -5.78 8.62 3.04
N ILE A 282 -5.81 7.83 4.12
CA ILE A 282 -6.57 8.17 5.33
C ILE A 282 -5.95 9.39 6.01
N ALA A 283 -4.62 9.46 6.10
CA ALA A 283 -3.90 10.62 6.62
C ALA A 283 -4.25 11.90 5.84
N ALA A 284 -4.31 11.81 4.51
CA ALA A 284 -4.62 12.92 3.61
C ALA A 284 -6.07 13.45 3.73
N THR A 285 -6.96 12.77 4.46
CA THR A 285 -8.31 13.30 4.75
C THR A 285 -8.29 14.50 5.69
N ASN A 286 -7.17 14.76 6.38
CA ASN A 286 -7.00 15.85 7.35
C ASN A 286 -8.09 15.87 8.44
N TRP A 287 -8.65 14.71 8.80
CA TRP A 287 -9.69 14.61 9.82
C TRP A 287 -9.19 14.93 11.23
N GLY A 288 -7.91 14.68 11.50
CA GLY A 288 -7.30 14.87 12.81
C GLY A 288 -5.77 14.78 12.77
N ARG A 289 -5.12 14.97 13.93
CA ARG A 289 -3.66 14.81 14.03
C ARG A 289 -3.29 13.34 13.86
N VAL A 290 -2.29 13.07 13.02
CA VAL A 290 -1.84 11.72 12.71
C VAL A 290 -0.65 11.34 13.59
N HIS A 291 -0.77 10.23 14.30
CA HIS A 291 0.29 9.63 15.11
C HIS A 291 0.68 8.28 14.50
N TRP A 292 1.98 8.08 14.26
CA TRP A 292 2.51 6.84 13.71
C TRP A 292 3.24 6.05 14.79
N ILE A 293 2.88 4.78 14.94
CA ILE A 293 3.62 3.81 15.74
C ILE A 293 4.46 2.98 14.79
N ARG A 294 5.78 2.99 15.02
CA ARG A 294 6.75 2.25 14.21
C ARG A 294 7.09 0.91 14.86
N PRO A 295 7.52 -0.09 14.07
CA PRO A 295 7.99 -1.38 14.60
C PRO A 295 9.10 -1.28 15.66
N SER A 296 9.98 -0.28 15.53
CA SER A 296 11.09 -0.01 16.43
C SER A 296 10.68 0.56 17.80
N ASP A 297 9.42 0.96 17.98
CA ASP A 297 9.02 1.73 19.15
C ASP A 297 8.95 0.86 20.41
N LYS A 298 9.37 1.46 21.52
CA LYS A 298 9.33 0.85 22.86
C LYS A 298 7.91 0.98 23.45
N LEU A 299 7.58 0.08 24.37
CA LEU A 299 6.29 0.06 25.08
C LEU A 299 5.90 1.41 25.71
N SER A 300 6.86 2.13 26.28
CA SER A 300 6.64 3.45 26.88
C SER A 300 6.18 4.48 25.84
N SER A 301 6.84 4.50 24.69
CA SER A 301 6.53 5.39 23.57
C SER A 301 5.16 5.08 22.97
N ILE A 302 4.79 3.80 22.89
CA ILE A 302 3.45 3.38 22.45
C ILE A 302 2.38 3.95 23.39
N ARG A 303 2.50 3.74 24.71
CA ARG A 303 1.54 4.28 25.70
C ARG A 303 1.46 5.80 25.68
N GLU A 304 2.61 6.47 25.56
CA GLU A 304 2.65 7.93 25.45
C GLU A 304 1.93 8.43 24.18
N THR A 305 2.12 7.73 23.06
CA THR A 305 1.44 8.06 21.78
C THR A 305 -0.08 7.90 21.91
N PHE A 306 -0.57 6.85 22.58
CA PHE A 306 -2.01 6.68 22.85
C PHE A 306 -2.57 7.81 23.74
N LYS A 307 -1.82 8.22 24.77
CA LYS A 307 -2.21 9.36 25.64
C LYS A 307 -2.23 10.69 24.88
N GLN A 308 -1.24 10.93 24.03
CA GLN A 308 -1.19 12.11 23.16
C GLN A 308 -2.35 12.11 22.16
N ALA A 309 -2.68 10.96 21.57
CA ALA A 309 -3.80 10.83 20.66
C ALA A 309 -5.14 11.10 21.37
N GLN A 310 -5.30 10.64 22.62
CA GLN A 310 -6.49 10.91 23.43
C GLN A 310 -6.62 12.39 23.83
N SER A 311 -5.52 13.09 24.12
CA SER A 311 -5.56 14.52 24.47
C SER A 311 -5.73 15.44 23.25
N GLN A 312 -5.31 14.99 22.06
CA GLN A 312 -5.34 15.77 20.82
C GLN A 312 -6.47 15.35 19.87
N GLN A 313 -7.69 15.16 20.39
CA GLN A 313 -8.84 14.77 19.58
C GLN A 313 -9.35 15.92 18.69
N PRO A 314 -9.71 15.67 17.41
CA PRO A 314 -9.69 14.39 16.69
C PRO A 314 -8.27 13.93 16.29
N SER A 315 -7.98 12.64 16.42
CA SER A 315 -6.69 12.05 16.09
C SER A 315 -6.79 10.69 15.38
N LEU A 316 -5.81 10.40 14.54
CA LEU A 316 -5.64 9.16 13.80
C LEU A 316 -4.37 8.47 14.28
N LEU A 317 -4.47 7.23 14.73
CA LEU A 317 -3.33 6.43 15.19
C LEU A 317 -3.10 5.29 14.23
N PHE A 318 -1.93 5.30 13.58
CA PHE A 318 -1.53 4.28 12.61
C PHE A 318 -0.45 3.39 13.16
N ILE A 319 -0.64 2.08 12.99
CA ILE A 319 0.33 1.05 13.33
C ILE A 319 0.69 0.36 12.01
N ASP A 320 1.86 0.69 11.45
CA ASP A 320 2.32 0.03 10.21
C ASP A 320 3.22 -1.15 10.55
N GLY A 321 2.80 -2.37 10.17
CA GLY A 321 3.52 -3.61 10.47
C GLY A 321 3.29 -4.10 11.91
N LEU A 322 2.06 -4.45 12.26
CA LEU A 322 1.72 -4.98 13.58
C LEU A 322 2.45 -6.31 13.88
N GLU A 323 2.72 -7.12 12.84
CA GLU A 323 3.51 -8.35 12.86
C GLU A 323 4.91 -8.15 13.43
N ASP A 324 5.57 -7.05 13.08
CA ASP A 324 6.93 -6.74 13.53
C ASP A 324 6.95 -6.29 14.99
N ILE A 325 5.93 -5.51 15.40
CA ILE A 325 5.76 -5.09 16.80
C ILE A 325 5.51 -6.31 17.70
N LEU A 326 4.78 -7.30 17.16
CA LEU A 326 4.37 -8.52 17.83
C LEU A 326 5.26 -9.74 17.49
N ALA A 327 6.46 -9.53 16.93
CA ALA A 327 7.35 -10.60 16.52
C ALA A 327 7.62 -11.60 17.67
N LYS A 328 7.68 -12.90 17.34
CA LYS A 328 7.85 -14.00 18.32
C LYS A 328 9.18 -13.93 19.06
N ASP A 329 10.21 -13.36 18.44
CA ASP A 329 11.56 -13.26 18.98
C ASP A 329 11.71 -12.15 20.03
N ARG A 330 10.67 -11.32 20.21
CA ARG A 330 10.70 -10.21 21.17
C ARG A 330 10.47 -10.73 22.59
N SER A 331 11.45 -10.53 23.47
CA SER A 331 11.36 -10.91 24.89
C SER A 331 10.15 -10.31 25.62
N ASN A 332 9.65 -9.16 25.16
CA ASN A 332 8.55 -8.41 25.76
C ASN A 332 7.23 -8.53 24.96
N ARG A 333 7.05 -9.59 24.16
CA ARG A 333 5.86 -9.76 23.30
C ARG A 333 4.56 -9.70 24.09
N ASP A 334 4.41 -10.49 25.14
CA ASP A 334 3.14 -10.59 25.88
C ASP A 334 2.78 -9.28 26.60
N THR A 335 3.77 -8.55 27.12
CA THR A 335 3.54 -7.26 27.78
C THR A 335 3.12 -6.17 26.80
N VAL A 336 3.63 -6.20 25.56
CA VAL A 336 3.19 -5.30 24.48
C VAL A 336 1.76 -5.64 24.05
N ILE A 337 1.41 -6.92 23.90
CA ILE A 337 0.05 -7.37 23.57
C ILE A 337 -0.95 -6.92 24.64
N GLU A 338 -0.60 -7.07 25.91
CA GLU A 338 -1.45 -6.66 27.02
C GLU A 338 -1.62 -5.14 27.06
N ALA A 339 -0.53 -4.37 26.94
CA ALA A 339 -0.62 -2.91 26.92
C ALA A 339 -1.44 -2.36 25.74
N LEU A 340 -1.24 -2.87 24.51
CA LEU A 340 -2.06 -2.48 23.36
C LEU A 340 -3.53 -2.85 23.59
N GLY A 341 -3.76 -4.00 24.19
CA GLY A 341 -5.07 -4.45 24.58
C GLY A 341 -5.77 -3.54 25.57
N ASP A 342 -5.06 -3.13 26.62
CA ASP A 342 -5.57 -2.28 27.68
C ASP A 342 -5.90 -0.88 27.16
N GLU A 343 -5.05 -0.30 26.31
CA GLU A 343 -5.32 1.01 25.70
C GLU A 343 -6.53 0.98 24.76
N LEU A 344 -6.74 -0.10 24.00
CA LEU A 344 -7.92 -0.28 23.17
C LEU A 344 -9.19 -0.48 24.00
N ASP A 345 -9.12 -1.26 25.09
CA ASP A 345 -10.24 -1.46 25.99
C ASP A 345 -10.60 -0.15 26.74
N ASN A 346 -9.61 0.69 27.08
CA ASN A 346 -9.83 2.03 27.64
C ASN A 346 -10.59 2.95 26.66
N LEU A 347 -10.24 2.91 25.36
CA LEU A 347 -10.98 3.66 24.33
C LEU A 347 -12.43 3.14 24.16
N SER A 348 -12.61 1.82 24.22
CA SER A 348 -13.91 1.15 24.11
C SER A 348 -14.85 1.45 25.30
N THR A 349 -14.30 1.45 26.51
CA THR A 349 -15.05 1.82 27.74
C THR A 349 -15.43 3.30 27.75
N ALA A 350 -14.53 4.18 27.29
CA ALA A 350 -14.86 5.59 27.07
C ALA A 350 -16.00 5.75 26.05
N ALA A 351 -15.97 4.99 24.94
CA ALA A 351 -17.02 5.00 23.93
C ALA A 351 -18.39 4.60 24.49
N SER A 352 -18.41 3.53 25.29
CA SER A 352 -19.63 2.98 25.89
C SER A 352 -20.24 3.95 26.91
N THR A 353 -19.39 4.64 27.68
CA THR A 353 -19.84 5.63 28.68
C THR A 353 -20.40 6.89 28.02
N ALA A 354 -19.77 7.36 26.93
CA ALA A 354 -20.20 8.54 26.18
C ALA A 354 -21.33 8.28 25.18
N ASN A 355 -21.72 7.00 24.98
CA ASN A 355 -22.68 6.53 23.97
C ASN A 355 -22.38 7.06 22.55
N ALA A 356 -21.08 7.23 22.26
CA ALA A 356 -20.52 7.67 20.99
C ALA A 356 -19.05 7.21 20.91
N LEU A 357 -18.53 6.92 19.72
CA LEU A 357 -17.10 6.58 19.58
C LEU A 357 -16.21 7.79 19.95
N PRO A 358 -15.10 7.58 20.68
CA PRO A 358 -14.12 8.62 20.90
C PRO A 358 -13.59 9.11 19.56
N ARG A 359 -13.18 10.38 19.48
CA ARG A 359 -12.61 10.95 18.25
C ARG A 359 -11.15 10.51 18.03
N VAL A 360 -10.86 9.24 18.30
CA VAL A 360 -9.57 8.58 18.11
C VAL A 360 -9.80 7.33 17.29
N VAL A 361 -9.24 7.28 16.08
CA VAL A 361 -9.33 6.10 15.20
C VAL A 361 -8.00 5.37 15.23
N VAL A 362 -8.02 4.07 15.52
CA VAL A 362 -6.82 3.22 15.47
C VAL A 362 -6.87 2.33 14.24
N ILE A 363 -5.86 2.41 13.37
CA ILE A 363 -5.75 1.55 12.19
C ILE A 363 -4.40 0.85 12.20
N ALA A 364 -4.41 -0.47 12.11
CA ALA A 364 -3.22 -1.29 12.05
C ALA A 364 -3.13 -2.01 10.70
N THR A 365 -1.91 -2.25 10.22
CA THR A 365 -1.64 -3.10 9.06
C THR A 365 -0.98 -4.40 9.51
N CYS A 366 -1.28 -5.50 8.82
CA CYS A 366 -0.51 -6.74 8.96
C CYS A 366 -0.42 -7.56 7.67
N LEU A 367 0.36 -8.65 7.67
CA LEU A 367 0.41 -9.58 6.53
C LEU A 367 -0.81 -10.49 6.57
N ASP A 368 -1.01 -11.16 7.69
CA ASP A 368 -2.10 -12.11 7.89
C ASP A 368 -2.78 -11.85 9.25
N TYR A 369 -4.07 -11.53 9.22
CA TYR A 369 -4.83 -11.25 10.42
C TYR A 369 -4.90 -12.45 11.39
N LEU A 370 -5.00 -13.68 10.89
CA LEU A 370 -5.17 -14.85 11.73
C LEU A 370 -3.83 -15.32 12.33
N ALA A 371 -2.74 -15.17 11.57
CA ALA A 371 -1.42 -15.61 12.02
C ALA A 371 -0.71 -14.55 12.89
N ASP A 372 -0.79 -13.29 12.51
CA ASP A 372 0.02 -12.22 13.11
C ASP A 372 -0.68 -11.57 14.31
N VAL A 373 -2.01 -11.48 14.31
CA VAL A 373 -2.77 -10.86 15.40
C VAL A 373 -3.16 -11.92 16.44
N PRO A 374 -2.64 -11.86 17.68
CA PRO A 374 -2.97 -12.82 18.72
C PRO A 374 -4.46 -12.78 19.10
N ALA A 375 -5.04 -13.92 19.51
CA ALA A 375 -6.44 -14.01 19.94
C ALA A 375 -6.82 -13.02 21.05
N LYS A 376 -5.87 -12.61 21.91
CA LYS A 376 -6.07 -11.55 22.93
C LYS A 376 -6.46 -10.20 22.31
N LEU A 377 -5.99 -9.88 21.10
CA LEU A 377 -6.27 -8.63 20.39
C LEU A 377 -7.48 -8.74 19.43
N GLN A 378 -7.96 -9.96 19.12
CA GLN A 378 -9.12 -10.20 18.26
C GLN A 378 -10.49 -10.05 18.98
N LYS A 379 -10.49 -9.53 20.22
CA LYS A 379 -11.72 -9.32 21.01
C LYS A 379 -12.62 -8.24 20.41
N ARG A 380 -13.92 -8.27 20.77
CA ARG A 380 -14.95 -7.31 20.28
C ARG A 380 -14.61 -5.83 20.54
N SER A 381 -13.97 -5.52 21.66
CA SER A 381 -13.53 -4.17 22.03
C SER A 381 -12.25 -3.70 21.32
N ARG A 382 -11.53 -4.61 20.64
CA ARG A 382 -10.18 -4.41 20.09
C ARG A 382 -10.18 -4.59 18.56
N PHE A 383 -9.22 -5.31 17.98
CA PHE A 383 -9.06 -5.51 16.54
C PHE A 383 -9.94 -6.63 15.98
N ARG A 384 -11.27 -6.51 16.12
CA ARG A 384 -12.22 -7.45 15.51
C ARG A 384 -12.48 -7.12 14.04
N GLU A 385 -12.75 -5.84 13.77
CA GLU A 385 -13.03 -5.37 12.41
C GLU A 385 -11.75 -5.39 11.58
N ASN A 386 -11.82 -6.03 10.42
CA ASN A 386 -10.68 -6.18 9.54
C ASN A 386 -11.11 -6.25 8.06
N VAL A 387 -10.16 -5.95 7.17
CA VAL A 387 -10.34 -6.10 5.73
C VAL A 387 -9.09 -6.75 5.10
N ALA A 388 -9.33 -7.75 4.26
CA ALA A 388 -8.29 -8.37 3.45
C ALA A 388 -8.09 -7.59 2.14
N LEU A 389 -6.84 -7.27 1.81
CA LEU A 389 -6.43 -6.77 0.50
C LEU A 389 -6.03 -7.96 -0.38
N PRO A 390 -6.89 -8.38 -1.33
CA PRO A 390 -6.56 -9.46 -2.24
C PRO A 390 -5.54 -9.01 -3.28
N ILE A 391 -4.93 -9.98 -3.96
CA ILE A 391 -4.14 -9.73 -5.17
C ILE A 391 -5.09 -9.17 -6.25
N PRO A 392 -4.74 -8.04 -6.89
CA PRO A 392 -5.64 -7.36 -7.81
C PRO A 392 -5.92 -8.19 -9.08
N ARG A 393 -7.18 -8.23 -9.51
CA ARG A 393 -7.65 -8.84 -10.76
C ARG A 393 -7.22 -8.02 -11.98
N ALA A 394 -7.38 -8.55 -13.20
CA ALA A 394 -6.96 -7.86 -14.42
C ALA A 394 -7.60 -6.46 -14.58
N THR A 395 -8.88 -6.32 -14.24
CA THR A 395 -9.60 -5.03 -14.26
C THR A 395 -9.04 -4.06 -13.21
N GLU A 396 -8.73 -4.55 -12.02
CA GLU A 396 -8.19 -3.75 -10.91
C GLU A 396 -6.74 -3.32 -11.19
N ARG A 397 -5.94 -4.21 -11.79
CA ARG A 397 -4.58 -3.89 -12.27
C ARG A 397 -4.60 -2.81 -13.35
N LEU A 398 -5.59 -2.84 -14.25
CA LEU A 398 -5.77 -1.77 -15.24
C LEU A 398 -6.04 -0.42 -14.58
N GLU A 399 -6.89 -0.36 -13.55
CA GLU A 399 -7.13 0.87 -12.78
C GLU A 399 -5.86 1.37 -12.09
N ILE A 400 -5.07 0.47 -11.51
CA ILE A 400 -3.78 0.79 -10.87
C ILE A 400 -2.79 1.34 -11.90
N LEU A 401 -2.67 0.70 -13.07
CA LEU A 401 -1.79 1.16 -14.15
C LEU A 401 -2.23 2.52 -14.71
N ARG A 402 -3.55 2.76 -14.83
CA ARG A 402 -4.09 4.09 -15.20
C ARG A 402 -3.75 5.14 -14.16
N PHE A 403 -3.81 4.79 -12.87
CA PHE A 403 -3.42 5.67 -11.78
C PHE A 403 -1.92 6.04 -11.81
N PHE A 404 -1.04 5.09 -12.13
CA PHE A 404 0.40 5.39 -12.29
C PHE A 404 0.71 6.28 -13.49
N ASN A 405 -0.20 6.36 -14.46
CA ASN A 405 -0.12 7.25 -15.61
C ASN A 405 1.27 7.21 -16.30
N PRO A 406 1.71 6.04 -16.81
CA PRO A 406 3.00 5.96 -17.49
C PRO A 406 3.01 6.91 -18.71
N PRO A 407 4.16 7.57 -19.00
CA PRO A 407 4.29 8.51 -20.11
C PRO A 407 4.30 7.77 -21.47
N LEU A 408 3.17 7.19 -21.86
CA LEU A 408 2.94 6.55 -23.16
C LEU A 408 2.26 7.53 -24.11
N GLN A 409 2.45 7.35 -25.41
CA GLN A 409 1.72 8.12 -26.43
C GLN A 409 0.21 7.90 -26.30
N ALA A 410 -0.59 8.97 -26.45
CA ALA A 410 -2.02 8.95 -26.19
C ALA A 410 -2.80 7.92 -27.02
N GLU A 411 -2.34 7.64 -28.26
CA GLU A 411 -2.99 6.71 -29.19
C GLU A 411 -2.79 5.24 -28.77
N GLU A 412 -1.60 4.87 -28.30
CA GLU A 412 -1.26 3.47 -27.94
C GLU A 412 -1.51 3.15 -26.47
N LYS A 413 -1.63 4.17 -25.63
CA LYS A 413 -1.66 4.04 -24.16
C LYS A 413 -2.70 3.06 -23.67
N GLU A 414 -3.97 3.21 -24.07
CA GLU A 414 -5.04 2.34 -23.57
C GLU A 414 -4.88 0.89 -24.04
N SER A 415 -4.50 0.68 -25.31
CA SER A 415 -4.24 -0.66 -25.85
C SER A 415 -3.10 -1.35 -25.13
N CYS A 416 -2.00 -0.63 -24.90
CA CYS A 416 -0.84 -1.12 -24.16
C CYS A 416 -1.21 -1.48 -22.72
N LEU A 417 -1.91 -0.59 -21.99
CA LEU A 417 -2.30 -0.84 -20.60
C LEU A 417 -3.23 -2.06 -20.44
N VAL A 418 -4.18 -2.25 -21.35
CA VAL A 418 -5.06 -3.44 -21.36
C VAL A 418 -4.25 -4.71 -21.61
N SER A 419 -3.33 -4.68 -22.57
CA SER A 419 -2.42 -5.80 -22.86
C SER A 419 -1.56 -6.16 -21.64
N LEU A 420 -0.96 -5.17 -20.98
CA LEU A 420 -0.16 -5.39 -19.76
C LEU A 420 -0.98 -5.95 -18.60
N ALA A 421 -2.19 -5.43 -18.39
CA ALA A 421 -3.08 -5.90 -17.34
C ALA A 421 -3.43 -7.39 -17.53
N SER A 422 -3.58 -7.84 -18.77
CA SER A 422 -3.80 -9.26 -19.08
C SER A 422 -2.56 -10.13 -18.85
N LYS A 423 -1.37 -9.65 -19.21
CA LYS A 423 -0.10 -10.40 -19.11
C LYS A 423 0.49 -10.45 -17.68
N THR A 424 0.13 -9.52 -16.80
CA THR A 424 0.67 -9.37 -15.42
C THR A 424 -0.08 -10.21 -14.39
N HIS A 425 -0.10 -11.53 -14.56
CA HIS A 425 -0.75 -12.42 -13.59
C HIS A 425 0.00 -12.41 -12.23
N ALA A 426 -0.76 -12.25 -11.15
CA ALA A 426 -0.27 -12.20 -9.76
C ALA A 426 0.72 -11.05 -9.42
N TYR A 427 0.73 -9.97 -10.20
CA TYR A 427 1.45 -8.74 -9.83
C TYR A 427 0.63 -7.99 -8.79
N ASN A 428 1.28 -7.55 -7.71
CA ASN A 428 0.71 -6.65 -6.72
C ASN A 428 0.86 -5.17 -7.15
N GLY A 429 0.25 -4.25 -6.41
CA GLY A 429 0.35 -2.81 -6.70
C GLY A 429 1.80 -2.30 -6.74
N ASP A 430 2.64 -2.80 -5.83
CA ASP A 430 4.08 -2.49 -5.80
C ASP A 430 4.84 -3.11 -6.99
N ASP A 431 4.50 -4.34 -7.39
CA ASP A 431 5.11 -4.98 -8.57
C ASP A 431 4.79 -4.20 -9.85
N LEU A 432 3.55 -3.68 -9.97
CA LEU A 432 3.15 -2.83 -11.08
C LEU A 432 3.86 -1.46 -11.04
N ALA A 433 4.08 -0.89 -9.85
CA ALA A 433 4.86 0.32 -9.70
C ALA A 433 6.32 0.10 -10.14
N ASN A 434 6.91 -1.02 -9.72
CA ASN A 434 8.26 -1.44 -10.10
C ASN A 434 8.37 -1.71 -11.61
N LEU A 435 7.35 -2.30 -12.23
CA LEU A 435 7.27 -2.50 -13.67
C LEU A 435 7.33 -1.16 -14.42
N VAL A 436 6.50 -0.19 -14.03
CA VAL A 436 6.49 1.16 -14.64
C VAL A 436 7.82 1.87 -14.39
N LEU A 437 8.42 1.71 -13.20
CA LEU A 437 9.72 2.26 -12.87
C LEU A 437 10.83 1.66 -13.74
N ASN A 438 10.84 0.34 -13.95
CA ASN A 438 11.80 -0.34 -14.80
C ASN A 438 11.65 0.09 -16.26
N ALA A 439 10.42 0.26 -16.76
CA ALA A 439 10.17 0.81 -18.08
C ALA A 439 10.76 2.23 -18.23
N LYS A 440 10.57 3.10 -17.22
CA LYS A 440 11.18 4.44 -17.19
C LYS A 440 12.71 4.40 -17.19
N LYS A 441 13.33 3.44 -16.50
CA LYS A 441 14.78 3.25 -16.49
C LYS A 441 15.30 2.83 -17.87
N ILE A 442 14.60 1.92 -18.55
CA ILE A 442 14.96 1.48 -19.91
C ILE A 442 14.92 2.67 -20.88
N LEU A 443 13.88 3.50 -20.78
CA LEU A 443 13.79 4.74 -21.55
C LEU A 443 14.97 5.67 -21.25
N GLY A 444 15.31 5.87 -19.96
CA GLY A 444 16.45 6.67 -19.55
C GLY A 444 17.76 6.21 -20.20
N ASN A 445 18.04 4.90 -20.14
CA ASN A 445 19.25 4.33 -20.74
C ASN A 445 19.32 4.57 -22.26
N ARG A 446 18.20 4.46 -22.97
CA ARG A 446 18.16 4.75 -24.42
C ARG A 446 18.47 6.21 -24.73
N LEU A 447 17.95 7.13 -23.92
CA LEU A 447 18.22 8.56 -24.09
C LEU A 447 19.67 8.91 -23.76
N ASP A 448 20.27 8.23 -22.78
CA ASP A 448 21.68 8.37 -22.44
C ASP A 448 22.58 7.88 -23.60
N GLU A 449 22.19 6.79 -24.29
CA GLU A 449 22.87 6.30 -25.49
C GLU A 449 22.73 7.26 -26.69
N GLU A 450 21.54 7.83 -26.92
CA GLU A 450 21.30 8.80 -28.01
C GLU A 450 22.07 10.11 -27.79
N THR A 451 22.11 10.60 -26.54
CA THR A 451 22.87 11.81 -26.19
C THR A 451 24.38 11.57 -26.29
N ALA A 452 24.87 10.39 -25.86
CA ALA A 452 26.27 10.00 -26.04
C ALA A 452 26.65 9.85 -27.53
N ALA A 453 25.78 9.29 -28.37
CA ALA A 453 26.01 9.16 -29.80
C ALA A 453 26.08 10.53 -30.52
N THR A 454 25.23 11.48 -30.10
CA THR A 454 25.19 12.84 -30.65
C THR A 454 26.46 13.63 -30.26
N GLN A 455 26.94 13.48 -29.03
CA GLN A 455 28.18 14.13 -28.56
C GLN A 455 29.45 13.59 -29.22
N ASN A 456 29.47 12.32 -29.63
CA ASN A 456 30.63 11.72 -30.31
C ASN A 456 30.76 12.13 -31.80
N LEU A 457 29.69 12.65 -32.42
CA LEU A 457 29.70 13.12 -33.81
C LEU A 457 30.19 14.58 -33.95
N ASP A 458 30.07 15.40 -32.90
CA ASP A 458 30.53 16.81 -32.86
C ASP A 458 32.00 16.97 -32.43
N GLY A 459 32.76 15.88 -32.36
CA GLY A 459 34.19 15.88 -32.01
C GLY A 459 35.14 16.49 -33.04
N GLY A 460 34.63 17.22 -34.04
CA GLY A 460 35.43 17.84 -35.10
C GLY A 460 34.79 19.11 -35.67
N VAL A 461 35.42 20.24 -35.38
CA VAL A 461 35.26 21.59 -35.96
C VAL A 461 34.43 22.58 -35.12
N THR A 462 35.15 23.60 -34.66
CA THR A 462 34.73 24.85 -34.05
C THR A 462 33.68 25.60 -34.88
N GLY A 463 32.53 25.97 -34.29
CA GLY A 463 31.59 26.91 -34.90
C GLY A 463 30.29 27.13 -34.11
N GLU A 464 30.18 28.31 -33.51
CA GLU A 464 28.95 29.07 -33.20
C GLU A 464 27.81 28.39 -32.41
N VAL A 465 27.75 28.76 -31.12
CA VAL A 465 26.61 28.55 -30.22
C VAL A 465 25.40 29.34 -30.72
N SER A 466 24.57 28.71 -31.54
CA SER A 466 23.20 29.17 -31.76
C SER A 466 22.33 28.65 -30.63
N GLN A 467 21.95 29.56 -29.73
CA GLN A 467 20.95 29.33 -28.69
C GLN A 467 19.57 29.16 -29.32
N GLU A 468 19.26 27.98 -29.84
CA GLU A 468 17.87 27.59 -30.04
C GLU A 468 17.28 27.14 -28.70
N THR A 469 16.19 27.81 -28.34
CA THR A 469 15.40 27.57 -27.13
C THR A 469 14.79 26.16 -27.21
N GLN A 470 15.52 25.15 -26.76
CA GLN A 470 15.02 23.78 -26.64
C GLN A 470 13.95 23.74 -25.54
N GLN A 471 12.67 23.77 -25.97
CA GLN A 471 11.57 23.33 -25.12
C GLN A 471 11.85 21.90 -24.66
N PRO A 472 11.47 21.51 -23.42
CA PRO A 472 11.66 20.14 -22.95
C PRO A 472 10.90 19.20 -23.88
N LYS A 473 11.61 18.40 -24.70
CA LYS A 473 11.00 17.32 -25.48
C LYS A 473 10.42 16.31 -24.49
N GLU A 474 9.11 16.15 -24.48
CA GLU A 474 8.47 15.06 -23.73
C GLU A 474 8.89 13.73 -24.37
N HIS A 475 9.61 12.90 -23.62
CA HIS A 475 9.99 11.57 -24.04
C HIS A 475 8.90 10.57 -23.64
N TYR A 476 8.38 9.84 -24.62
CA TYR A 476 7.36 8.82 -24.40
C TYR A 476 7.97 7.41 -24.37
N LEU A 477 7.41 6.57 -23.51
CA LEU A 477 7.65 5.13 -23.49
C LEU A 477 7.06 4.50 -24.75
N THR A 478 7.78 3.51 -25.29
CA THR A 478 7.28 2.65 -26.36
C THR A 478 6.70 1.36 -25.78
N SER A 479 5.85 0.69 -26.57
CA SER A 479 5.32 -0.62 -26.19
C SER A 479 6.44 -1.66 -25.96
N GLN A 480 7.58 -1.54 -26.66
CA GLN A 480 8.74 -2.43 -26.49
C GLN A 480 9.43 -2.24 -25.13
N ASP A 481 9.57 -1.00 -24.66
CA ASP A 481 10.20 -0.70 -23.36
C ASP A 481 9.42 -1.38 -22.22
N MET A 482 8.10 -1.42 -22.35
CA MET A 482 7.23 -2.06 -21.37
C MET A 482 7.27 -3.58 -21.42
N GLU A 483 7.40 -4.17 -22.61
CA GLU A 483 7.61 -5.61 -22.76
C GLU A 483 8.97 -6.06 -22.25
N GLN A 484 10.01 -5.25 -22.39
CA GLN A 484 11.30 -5.49 -21.76
C GLN A 484 11.22 -5.39 -20.23
N ALA A 485 10.50 -4.39 -19.70
CA ALA A 485 10.27 -4.25 -18.27
C ALA A 485 9.53 -5.45 -17.65
N LEU A 486 8.59 -6.05 -18.38
CA LEU A 486 7.91 -7.30 -17.98
C LEU A 486 8.88 -8.47 -17.77
N ARG A 487 9.94 -8.57 -18.59
CA ARG A 487 10.93 -9.66 -18.48
C ARG A 487 11.82 -9.52 -17.25
N ILE A 488 12.07 -8.29 -16.82
CA ILE A 488 12.99 -7.97 -15.71
C ILE A 488 12.24 -7.98 -14.37
N THR A 489 10.98 -7.55 -14.36
CA THR A 489 10.20 -7.39 -13.12
C THR A 489 9.63 -8.73 -12.67
N ARG A 490 10.05 -9.24 -11.52
CA ARG A 490 9.51 -10.48 -10.91
C ARG A 490 8.36 -10.14 -9.94
N PRO A 491 7.25 -10.89 -9.95
CA PRO A 491 6.14 -10.67 -9.02
C PRO A 491 6.50 -11.12 -7.59
N THR A 492 6.24 -10.26 -6.61
CA THR A 492 6.57 -10.49 -5.19
C THR A 492 5.55 -11.40 -4.50
N ALA A 493 4.30 -11.41 -4.97
CA ALA A 493 3.24 -12.29 -4.44
C ALA A 493 3.56 -13.79 -4.58
N MET A 494 4.44 -14.14 -5.53
CA MET A 494 4.83 -15.51 -5.82
C MET A 494 5.91 -16.05 -4.87
N HIS A 495 6.42 -15.25 -3.94
CA HIS A 495 7.45 -15.70 -3.01
C HIS A 495 6.91 -16.66 -1.94
N ASP A 496 5.58 -16.70 -1.76
CA ASP A 496 4.93 -17.28 -0.56
C ASP A 496 3.91 -18.40 -0.86
N ILE A 497 4.09 -19.10 -1.99
CA ILE A 497 3.43 -20.33 -2.50
C ILE A 497 3.20 -20.13 -4.01
N ASN A 498 3.75 -21.01 -4.84
CA ASN A 498 3.76 -20.93 -6.31
C ASN A 498 2.34 -20.86 -6.90
N LEU A 499 1.83 -19.64 -7.11
CA LEU A 499 0.55 -19.30 -7.74
C LEU A 499 0.65 -19.12 -9.26
N LYS A 500 1.60 -19.77 -9.93
CA LYS A 500 1.62 -19.79 -11.41
C LYS A 500 0.73 -20.90 -11.92
N PRO A 501 -0.33 -20.62 -12.70
CA PRO A 501 -0.76 -21.62 -13.66
C PRO A 501 0.43 -21.90 -14.58
N PRO A 502 0.87 -23.16 -14.68
CA PRO A 502 1.97 -23.54 -15.56
C PRO A 502 1.60 -23.24 -17.01
N THR A 503 2.57 -22.95 -17.88
CA THR A 503 2.29 -22.56 -19.29
C THR A 503 1.94 -23.76 -20.20
N ILE A 504 1.50 -24.88 -19.62
CA ILE A 504 1.30 -26.15 -20.32
C ILE A 504 -0.17 -26.25 -20.71
N HIS A 505 -0.45 -26.54 -21.97
CA HIS A 505 -1.80 -26.76 -22.48
C HIS A 505 -2.12 -28.23 -22.67
N TRP A 506 -3.40 -28.57 -22.88
CA TRP A 506 -3.80 -29.95 -23.20
C TRP A 506 -3.14 -30.52 -24.45
N GLN A 507 -2.68 -29.63 -25.34
CA GLN A 507 -1.97 -29.96 -26.59
C GLN A 507 -0.54 -30.43 -26.34
N ASP A 508 0.06 -30.01 -25.23
CA ASP A 508 1.44 -30.35 -24.86
C ASP A 508 1.51 -31.68 -24.09
N VAL A 509 0.36 -32.19 -23.63
CA VAL A 509 0.26 -33.51 -22.99
C VAL A 509 -0.21 -34.53 -24.02
N GLY A 510 0.72 -35.36 -24.53
CA GLY A 510 0.41 -36.42 -25.49
C GLY A 510 -0.41 -37.56 -24.88
N GLY A 511 -1.49 -37.98 -25.56
CA GLY A 511 -2.28 -39.16 -25.21
C GLY A 511 -3.23 -39.04 -24.00
N GLN A 512 -3.55 -40.19 -23.40
CA GLN A 512 -4.36 -40.36 -22.17
C GLN A 512 -5.75 -39.68 -22.22
N GLU A 513 -6.51 -39.94 -23.28
CA GLU A 513 -7.84 -39.35 -23.50
C GLU A 513 -8.84 -39.65 -22.38
N SER A 514 -8.74 -40.82 -21.76
CA SER A 514 -9.54 -41.21 -20.60
C SER A 514 -9.26 -40.32 -19.39
N LEU A 515 -7.99 -40.01 -19.12
CA LEU A 515 -7.57 -39.09 -18.06
C LEU A 515 -8.09 -37.68 -18.32
N LYS A 516 -7.88 -37.14 -19.53
CA LYS A 516 -8.34 -35.81 -19.92
C LYS A 516 -9.85 -35.63 -19.76
N LYS A 517 -10.64 -36.65 -20.10
CA LYS A 517 -12.10 -36.66 -19.92
C LYS A 517 -12.50 -36.61 -18.44
N VAL A 518 -11.82 -37.36 -17.57
CA VAL A 518 -12.09 -37.35 -16.12
C VAL A 518 -11.70 -36.00 -15.51
N LEU A 519 -10.50 -35.49 -15.80
CA LEU A 519 -10.04 -34.17 -15.32
C LEU A 519 -10.98 -33.05 -15.78
N SER A 520 -11.38 -33.05 -17.06
CA SER A 520 -12.33 -32.07 -17.60
C SER A 520 -13.70 -32.14 -16.93
N ARG A 521 -14.17 -33.35 -16.57
CA ARG A 521 -15.42 -33.53 -15.82
C ARG A 521 -15.30 -32.95 -14.41
N MET A 522 -14.18 -33.16 -13.73
CA MET A 522 -13.94 -32.61 -12.39
C MET A 522 -13.92 -31.08 -12.41
N ILE A 523 -13.25 -30.47 -13.39
CA ILE A 523 -13.27 -29.00 -13.57
C ILE A 523 -14.70 -28.49 -13.74
N LYS A 524 -15.51 -29.13 -14.60
CA LYS A 524 -16.92 -28.76 -14.81
C LYS A 524 -17.73 -28.87 -13.53
N ASN A 525 -17.56 -29.96 -12.77
CA ASN A 525 -18.23 -30.13 -11.49
C ASN A 525 -17.86 -29.05 -10.46
N THR A 526 -16.61 -28.57 -10.48
CA THR A 526 -16.14 -27.48 -9.60
C THR A 526 -16.61 -26.10 -10.07
N LYS A 527 -16.70 -25.88 -11.39
CA LYS A 527 -17.13 -24.61 -12.01
C LYS A 527 -18.65 -24.41 -11.94
N ASP A 528 -19.41 -25.46 -12.24
CA ASP A 528 -20.85 -25.43 -12.37
C ASP A 528 -21.52 -25.80 -11.06
N THR A 529 -21.70 -24.80 -10.20
CA THR A 529 -22.73 -24.86 -9.15
C THR A 529 -24.12 -24.72 -9.79
N ASN A 530 -24.43 -25.56 -10.77
CA ASN A 530 -25.75 -25.60 -11.38
C ASN A 530 -26.75 -26.04 -10.29
N PRO A 531 -27.78 -25.26 -9.95
CA PRO A 531 -28.73 -25.64 -8.90
C PRO A 531 -29.38 -27.02 -9.17
N THR A 532 -29.48 -27.45 -10.43
CA THR A 532 -29.96 -28.79 -10.80
C THR A 532 -28.99 -29.92 -10.45
N SER A 533 -27.66 -29.71 -10.44
CA SER A 533 -26.71 -30.76 -10.06
C SER A 533 -26.82 -31.10 -8.57
N ARG A 534 -27.16 -30.12 -7.71
CA ARG A 534 -27.45 -30.32 -6.28
C ARG A 534 -28.70 -31.19 -6.04
N HIS A 535 -29.65 -31.23 -6.98
CA HIS A 535 -30.81 -32.10 -6.90
C HIS A 535 -30.50 -33.56 -7.27
N VAL A 536 -29.43 -33.82 -8.02
CA VAL A 536 -29.02 -35.16 -8.50
C VAL A 536 -27.89 -35.75 -7.65
N LEU A 537 -26.94 -34.93 -7.19
CA LEU A 537 -25.78 -35.34 -6.39
C LEU A 537 -25.71 -34.49 -5.12
N ARG A 538 -25.89 -35.12 -3.95
CA ARG A 538 -25.81 -34.44 -2.64
C ARG A 538 -24.41 -33.89 -2.33
N GLN A 539 -23.36 -34.58 -2.78
CA GLN A 539 -21.96 -34.17 -2.57
C GLN A 539 -21.16 -34.49 -3.83
N PRO A 540 -20.67 -33.49 -4.58
CA PRO A 540 -19.75 -33.73 -5.69
C PRO A 540 -18.39 -34.21 -5.15
N PRO A 541 -17.66 -35.06 -5.89
CA PRO A 541 -16.35 -35.53 -5.47
C PRO A 541 -15.37 -34.36 -5.41
N LYS A 542 -14.63 -34.23 -4.31
CA LYS A 542 -13.77 -33.07 -4.03
C LYS A 542 -12.28 -33.35 -4.22
N GLY A 543 -11.89 -34.62 -4.14
CA GLY A 543 -10.51 -35.05 -4.26
C GLY A 543 -10.29 -36.01 -5.42
N LEU A 544 -9.17 -35.84 -6.12
CA LEU A 544 -8.66 -36.76 -7.13
C LEU A 544 -7.21 -37.16 -6.81
N LEU A 545 -6.95 -38.46 -6.80
CA LEU A 545 -5.61 -39.02 -6.66
C LEU A 545 -5.15 -39.62 -7.99
N LEU A 546 -4.04 -39.11 -8.53
CA LEU A 546 -3.34 -39.63 -9.68
C LEU A 546 -2.19 -40.53 -9.20
N TYR A 547 -2.18 -41.80 -9.61
CA TYR A 547 -1.11 -42.72 -9.26
C TYR A 547 -0.62 -43.50 -10.48
N GLY A 548 0.65 -43.89 -10.47
CA GLY A 548 1.23 -44.71 -11.53
C GLY A 548 2.75 -44.57 -11.62
N PRO A 549 3.38 -45.25 -12.58
CA PRO A 549 4.84 -45.24 -12.73
C PRO A 549 5.40 -43.83 -12.92
N PRO A 550 6.65 -43.58 -12.47
CA PRO A 550 7.32 -42.31 -12.68
C PRO A 550 7.45 -41.99 -14.18
N GLY A 551 7.47 -40.70 -14.53
CA GLY A 551 7.65 -40.27 -15.93
C GLY A 551 6.40 -40.35 -16.83
N CYS A 552 5.24 -40.76 -16.30
CA CYS A 552 3.98 -40.86 -17.06
C CYS A 552 3.07 -39.64 -16.90
N SER A 553 3.61 -38.42 -17.11
CA SER A 553 2.84 -37.16 -17.23
C SER A 553 1.83 -36.80 -16.12
N LYS A 554 1.90 -37.39 -14.91
CA LYS A 554 0.98 -37.07 -13.78
C LYS A 554 1.02 -35.59 -13.40
N THR A 555 2.21 -35.07 -13.10
CA THR A 555 2.43 -33.65 -12.79
C THR A 555 2.07 -32.76 -13.97
N LEU A 556 2.47 -33.13 -15.20
CA LEU A 556 2.15 -32.35 -16.41
C LEU A 556 0.64 -32.28 -16.69
N SER A 557 -0.12 -33.34 -16.39
CA SER A 557 -1.57 -33.37 -16.59
C SER A 557 -2.31 -32.50 -15.57
N ALA A 558 -1.85 -32.51 -14.32
CA ALA A 558 -2.34 -31.60 -13.28
C ALA A 558 -2.08 -30.13 -13.64
N GLN A 559 -0.90 -29.87 -14.18
CA GLN A 559 -0.47 -28.57 -14.66
C GLN A 559 -1.33 -28.10 -15.84
N ALA A 560 -1.48 -28.92 -16.88
CA ALA A 560 -2.32 -28.58 -18.04
C ALA A 560 -3.79 -28.32 -17.68
N MET A 561 -4.32 -29.10 -16.74
CA MET A 561 -5.67 -28.91 -16.20
C MET A 561 -5.84 -27.53 -15.55
N ALA A 562 -4.85 -27.06 -14.81
CA ALA A 562 -4.89 -25.76 -14.15
C ALA A 562 -4.97 -24.62 -15.18
N THR A 563 -4.11 -24.66 -16.19
CA THR A 563 -4.02 -23.66 -17.27
C THR A 563 -5.33 -23.55 -18.04
N GLU A 564 -5.93 -24.68 -18.38
CA GLU A 564 -7.14 -24.75 -19.21
C GLU A 564 -8.41 -24.39 -18.42
N SER A 565 -8.40 -24.64 -17.11
CA SER A 565 -9.50 -24.23 -16.23
C SER A 565 -9.51 -22.73 -15.91
N SER A 566 -8.37 -22.04 -16.06
CA SER A 566 -8.18 -20.67 -15.58
C SER A 566 -8.50 -20.48 -14.09
N PHE A 567 -8.36 -21.54 -13.29
CA PHE A 567 -8.56 -21.50 -11.84
C PHE A 567 -7.29 -21.10 -11.11
N ASN A 568 -7.43 -20.60 -9.88
CA ASN A 568 -6.27 -20.33 -9.04
C ASN A 568 -5.59 -21.66 -8.68
N PHE A 569 -4.31 -21.81 -9.03
CA PHE A 569 -3.57 -23.06 -8.88
C PHE A 569 -2.54 -22.95 -7.77
N PHE A 570 -2.67 -23.81 -6.76
CA PHE A 570 -1.76 -23.92 -5.63
C PHE A 570 -0.98 -25.22 -5.76
N ALA A 571 0.23 -25.17 -6.32
CA ALA A 571 1.11 -26.34 -6.39
C ALA A 571 2.03 -26.41 -5.16
N VAL A 572 2.02 -27.56 -4.50
CA VAL A 572 2.85 -27.84 -3.33
C VAL A 572 3.49 -29.21 -3.51
N LYS A 573 4.82 -29.27 -3.41
CA LYS A 573 5.54 -30.55 -3.40
C LYS A 573 5.60 -31.09 -1.98
N GLY A 574 5.36 -32.38 -1.81
CA GLY A 574 5.31 -32.97 -0.48
C GLY A 574 6.62 -32.82 0.31
N ALA A 575 7.77 -32.85 -0.37
CA ALA A 575 9.08 -32.60 0.24
C ALA A 575 9.27 -31.15 0.74
N GLU A 576 8.65 -30.16 0.09
CA GLU A 576 8.76 -28.74 0.49
C GLU A 576 8.05 -28.47 1.83
N LEU A 577 6.91 -29.15 2.06
CA LEU A 577 6.17 -29.04 3.32
C LEU A 577 6.92 -29.67 4.52
N LEU A 578 7.80 -30.65 4.28
CA LEU A 578 8.55 -31.32 5.33
C LEU A 578 9.80 -30.54 5.77
N ASN A 579 10.39 -29.73 4.89
CA ASN A 579 11.62 -28.98 5.16
C ASN A 579 11.40 -27.72 6.02
N MET A 580 10.15 -27.30 6.22
CA MET A 580 9.80 -26.23 7.16
C MET A 580 9.87 -26.77 8.59
N TYR A 581 10.54 -26.05 9.50
CA TYR A 581 10.76 -26.44 10.89
C TYR A 581 9.52 -27.10 11.53
N VAL A 582 9.75 -28.13 12.36
CA VAL A 582 8.70 -28.95 13.00
C VAL A 582 7.71 -28.04 13.76
N GLY A 583 6.53 -27.80 13.17
CA GLY A 583 5.47 -26.93 13.70
C GLY A 583 5.01 -25.80 12.75
N GLU A 584 5.86 -25.32 11.84
CA GLU A 584 5.45 -24.37 10.79
C GLU A 584 4.70 -25.05 9.65
N SER A 585 5.10 -26.27 9.34
CA SER A 585 4.50 -27.12 8.30
C SER A 585 3.01 -27.40 8.51
N GLU A 586 2.55 -27.57 9.75
CA GLU A 586 1.12 -27.72 10.05
C GLU A 586 0.34 -26.42 9.75
N ARG A 587 0.89 -25.28 10.18
CA ARG A 587 0.28 -23.97 9.92
C ARG A 587 0.25 -23.69 8.42
N ALA A 588 1.33 -24.00 7.71
CA ALA A 588 1.41 -23.83 6.27
C ALA A 588 0.31 -24.60 5.53
N VAL A 589 0.00 -25.84 5.94
CA VAL A 589 -1.12 -26.61 5.37
C VAL A 589 -2.46 -25.93 5.66
N ARG A 590 -2.71 -25.45 6.88
CA ARG A 590 -3.97 -24.74 7.20
C ARG A 590 -4.11 -23.45 6.39
N THR A 591 -3.07 -22.62 6.39
CA THR A 591 -3.02 -21.36 5.62
C THR A 591 -3.17 -21.63 4.11
N LEU A 592 -2.62 -22.72 3.58
CA LEU A 592 -2.81 -23.12 2.18
C LEU A 592 -4.29 -23.37 1.86
N PHE A 593 -5.00 -24.15 2.70
CA PHE A 593 -6.43 -24.42 2.51
C PHE A 593 -7.30 -23.18 2.74
N GLU A 594 -6.95 -22.31 3.68
CA GLU A 594 -7.62 -21.03 3.90
C GLU A 594 -7.45 -20.08 2.70
N ARG A 595 -6.22 -19.92 2.19
CA ARG A 595 -5.93 -19.13 0.99
C ARG A 595 -6.64 -19.70 -0.23
N ALA A 596 -6.65 -21.03 -0.39
CA ALA A 596 -7.36 -21.69 -1.48
C ALA A 596 -8.88 -21.48 -1.40
N ARG A 597 -9.47 -21.53 -0.20
CA ARG A 597 -10.88 -21.20 0.04
C ARG A 597 -11.19 -19.73 -0.29
N ALA A 598 -10.36 -18.80 0.14
CA ALA A 598 -10.50 -17.37 -0.17
C ALA A 598 -10.36 -17.08 -1.68
N ALA A 599 -9.56 -17.88 -2.39
CA ALA A 599 -9.31 -17.77 -3.82
C ALA A 599 -10.22 -18.69 -4.67
N ALA A 600 -11.34 -19.18 -4.16
CA ALA A 600 -12.24 -20.04 -4.94
C ALA A 600 -12.82 -19.28 -6.17
N PRO A 601 -12.90 -19.89 -7.37
CA PRO A 601 -12.58 -21.28 -7.68
C PRO A 601 -11.07 -21.55 -7.77
N SER A 602 -10.61 -22.62 -7.10
CA SER A 602 -9.19 -22.95 -6.97
C SER A 602 -8.91 -24.46 -7.05
N ILE A 603 -7.68 -24.80 -7.41
CA ILE A 603 -7.14 -26.16 -7.47
C ILE A 603 -5.93 -26.21 -6.55
N ILE A 604 -5.93 -27.13 -5.58
CA ILE A 604 -4.76 -27.45 -4.75
C ILE A 604 -4.14 -28.71 -5.32
N PHE A 605 -2.87 -28.65 -5.75
CA PHE A 605 -2.13 -29.78 -6.28
C PHE A 605 -1.00 -30.18 -5.34
N PHE A 606 -1.11 -31.37 -4.76
CA PHE A 606 -0.06 -32.02 -3.97
C PHE A 606 0.74 -32.97 -4.85
N ASP A 607 1.96 -32.60 -5.20
CA ASP A 607 2.89 -33.51 -5.87
C ASP A 607 3.64 -34.35 -4.85
N GLU A 608 3.93 -35.61 -5.18
CA GLU A 608 4.64 -36.56 -4.31
C GLU A 608 4.02 -36.65 -2.91
N ILE A 609 2.70 -36.79 -2.82
CA ILE A 609 1.97 -36.85 -1.53
C ILE A 609 2.44 -38.00 -0.63
N ASP A 610 3.05 -39.04 -1.20
CA ASP A 610 3.65 -40.17 -0.47
C ASP A 610 4.83 -39.75 0.42
N SER A 611 5.49 -38.63 0.13
CA SER A 611 6.53 -38.08 1.01
C SER A 611 5.97 -37.65 2.37
N ILE A 612 4.76 -37.08 2.40
CA ILE A 612 4.05 -36.67 3.62
C ILE A 612 3.24 -37.84 4.21
N GLY A 613 2.67 -38.68 3.36
CA GLY A 613 1.71 -39.73 3.70
C GLY A 613 2.30 -41.10 4.05
N GLY A 614 3.62 -41.21 4.26
CA GLY A 614 4.31 -42.48 4.49
C GLY A 614 3.72 -43.34 5.62
N SER A 615 3.29 -44.57 5.28
CA SER A 615 2.71 -45.56 6.18
C SER A 615 3.45 -45.73 7.52
N ARG A 616 2.65 -45.84 8.59
CA ARG A 616 3.06 -46.13 9.98
C ARG A 616 3.74 -47.51 10.14
N THR A 617 3.77 -48.36 9.10
CA THR A 617 3.85 -49.81 9.28
C THR A 617 4.98 -50.47 8.47
N GLY A 618 6.21 -49.95 8.51
CA GLY A 618 7.28 -50.40 7.61
C GLY A 618 8.70 -50.53 8.15
N GLY A 619 8.93 -50.70 9.45
CA GLY A 619 10.28 -51.00 9.95
C GLY A 619 10.37 -51.31 11.43
N ASN A 620 10.52 -52.59 11.78
CA ASN A 620 10.90 -53.04 13.12
C ASN A 620 12.37 -52.70 13.40
N GLY A 621 12.68 -51.43 13.64
CA GLY A 621 14.01 -50.99 14.04
C GLY A 621 13.98 -49.62 14.69
N ALA A 622 14.84 -49.40 15.69
CA ALA A 622 14.95 -48.16 16.45
C ALA A 622 15.23 -46.90 15.60
N ALA A 623 15.57 -47.05 14.31
CA ALA A 623 15.70 -45.97 13.33
C ALA A 623 14.38 -45.56 12.65
N ALA A 624 13.28 -46.32 12.80
CA ALA A 624 11.96 -46.00 12.26
C ALA A 624 11.17 -45.00 13.13
N ALA A 625 11.56 -44.82 14.40
CA ALA A 625 10.97 -43.84 15.31
C ALA A 625 11.34 -42.38 14.94
N ALA A 626 12.28 -42.18 14.02
CA ALA A 626 12.76 -40.88 13.56
C ALA A 626 12.17 -40.44 12.20
N ARG A 627 11.20 -41.17 11.62
CA ARG A 627 10.32 -40.54 10.62
C ARG A 627 9.30 -39.69 11.37
N SER A 628 9.52 -38.39 11.26
CA SER A 628 9.15 -37.33 12.20
C SER A 628 7.71 -37.36 12.71
N THR A 629 7.52 -37.16 14.01
CA THR A 629 6.25 -36.69 14.59
C THR A 629 5.64 -35.53 13.78
N GLY A 630 6.47 -34.72 13.10
CA GLY A 630 6.07 -33.70 12.14
C GLY A 630 5.23 -34.21 10.97
N SER A 631 5.63 -35.28 10.27
CA SER A 631 4.87 -35.80 9.11
C SER A 631 3.54 -36.41 9.53
N VAL A 632 3.47 -37.04 10.71
CA VAL A 632 2.23 -37.60 11.26
C VAL A 632 1.23 -36.50 11.63
N ASN A 633 1.70 -35.42 12.25
CA ASN A 633 0.87 -34.28 12.60
C ASN A 633 0.39 -33.54 11.35
N MET A 634 1.27 -33.32 10.36
CA MET A 634 0.90 -32.72 9.07
C MET A 634 -0.18 -33.53 8.33
N LEU A 635 -0.02 -34.85 8.25
CA LEU A 635 -1.02 -35.73 7.62
C LEU A 635 -2.37 -35.61 8.34
N THR A 636 -2.37 -35.61 9.68
CA THR A 636 -3.60 -35.45 10.47
C THR A 636 -4.27 -34.11 10.19
N THR A 637 -3.49 -33.04 10.04
CA THR A 637 -4.01 -31.71 9.72
C THR A 637 -4.53 -31.62 8.29
N LEU A 638 -3.84 -32.22 7.31
CA LEU A 638 -4.34 -32.34 5.94
C LEU A 638 -5.69 -33.07 5.91
N LEU A 639 -5.81 -34.18 6.64
CA LEU A 639 -7.08 -34.92 6.76
C LEU A 639 -8.18 -34.07 7.41
N THR A 640 -7.83 -33.29 8.44
CA THR A 640 -8.76 -32.40 9.13
C THR A 640 -9.25 -31.28 8.22
N GLU A 641 -8.38 -30.67 7.41
CA GLU A 641 -8.75 -29.63 6.44
C GLU A 641 -9.59 -30.20 5.28
N MET A 642 -9.32 -31.43 4.84
CA MET A 642 -10.11 -32.12 3.82
C MET A 642 -11.52 -32.50 4.33
N ASP A 643 -11.62 -32.94 5.59
CA ASP A 643 -12.87 -33.33 6.24
C ASP A 643 -13.69 -32.15 6.79
N GLY A 644 -13.09 -30.95 6.84
CA GLY A 644 -13.46 -29.82 7.70
C GLY A 644 -14.94 -29.47 7.82
N PHE A 645 -15.28 -28.76 8.91
CA PHE A 645 -16.64 -28.30 9.22
C PHE A 645 -17.24 -27.38 8.15
N GLU A 646 -16.40 -26.63 7.44
CA GLU A 646 -16.81 -25.83 6.27
C GLU A 646 -16.65 -26.64 4.99
N SER A 647 -17.71 -26.74 4.20
CA SER A 647 -17.62 -27.40 2.91
C SER A 647 -16.66 -26.65 1.99
N LEU A 648 -15.61 -27.33 1.50
CA LEU A 648 -14.74 -26.89 0.38
C LEU A 648 -15.55 -26.65 -0.90
N THR A 649 -16.31 -25.55 -0.95
CA THR A 649 -17.11 -25.16 -2.12
C THR A 649 -16.22 -24.44 -3.12
N GLY A 650 -16.08 -25.01 -4.32
CA GLY A 650 -15.25 -24.43 -5.38
C GLY A 650 -13.76 -24.66 -5.24
N VAL A 651 -13.32 -25.53 -4.31
CA VAL A 651 -11.91 -25.94 -4.17
C VAL A 651 -11.79 -27.41 -4.58
N LEU A 652 -10.92 -27.68 -5.55
CA LEU A 652 -10.63 -29.03 -6.02
C LEU A 652 -9.25 -29.48 -5.54
N VAL A 653 -9.18 -30.61 -4.83
CA VAL A 653 -7.91 -31.14 -4.32
C VAL A 653 -7.42 -32.24 -5.25
N LEU A 654 -6.23 -32.06 -5.82
CA LEU A 654 -5.56 -33.01 -6.70
C LEU A 654 -4.27 -33.48 -6.02
N ALA A 655 -4.01 -34.77 -6.02
CA ALA A 655 -2.75 -35.32 -5.53
C ALA A 655 -2.13 -36.26 -6.55
N ALA A 656 -0.80 -36.29 -6.62
CA ALA A 656 -0.05 -37.23 -7.43
C ALA A 656 0.90 -38.06 -6.54
N THR A 657 1.00 -39.35 -6.83
CA THR A 657 1.96 -40.25 -6.19
C THR A 657 2.57 -41.24 -7.17
N ASN A 658 3.84 -41.58 -6.95
CA ASN A 658 4.50 -42.70 -7.62
C ASN A 658 4.42 -44.01 -6.81
N ARG A 659 4.13 -43.93 -5.50
CA ARG A 659 4.16 -45.06 -4.55
C ARG A 659 2.84 -45.15 -3.78
N PRO A 660 1.75 -45.59 -4.43
CA PRO A 660 0.44 -45.68 -3.81
C PRO A 660 0.40 -46.67 -2.63
N GLU A 661 1.30 -47.65 -2.58
CA GLU A 661 1.49 -48.57 -1.45
C GLU A 661 2.06 -47.90 -0.19
N ALA A 662 2.75 -46.77 -0.35
CA ALA A 662 3.35 -46.03 0.76
C ALA A 662 2.36 -45.07 1.43
N MET A 663 1.21 -44.80 0.81
CA MET A 663 0.21 -43.85 1.30
C MET A 663 -0.63 -44.39 2.47
N ASP A 664 -1.01 -43.50 3.38
CA ASP A 664 -1.97 -43.81 4.45
C ASP A 664 -3.38 -44.09 3.87
N PRO A 665 -3.99 -45.26 4.17
CA PRO A 665 -5.35 -45.59 3.74
C PRO A 665 -6.43 -44.59 4.17
N ALA A 666 -6.17 -43.77 5.20
CA ALA A 666 -7.06 -42.71 5.63
C ALA A 666 -7.32 -41.70 4.51
N LEU A 667 -6.32 -41.35 3.69
CA LEU A 667 -6.49 -40.40 2.58
C LEU A 667 -7.50 -40.88 1.52
N LEU A 668 -7.68 -42.21 1.40
CA LEU A 668 -8.53 -42.87 0.40
C LEU A 668 -9.98 -43.06 0.88
N ARG A 669 -10.33 -42.59 2.08
CA ARG A 669 -11.70 -42.72 2.59
C ARG A 669 -12.67 -41.80 1.83
N PRO A 670 -13.94 -42.21 1.64
CA PRO A 670 -14.96 -41.37 1.03
C PRO A 670 -15.08 -40.01 1.74
N GLY A 671 -15.19 -38.93 0.97
CA GLY A 671 -15.15 -37.53 1.40
C GLY A 671 -13.79 -36.85 1.20
N ARG A 672 -12.74 -37.62 0.92
CA ARG A 672 -11.35 -37.13 0.72
C ARG A 672 -10.93 -37.32 -0.75
N PHE A 673 -10.06 -38.28 -1.06
CA PHE A 673 -9.75 -38.65 -2.44
C PHE A 673 -10.78 -39.65 -2.99
N ASP A 674 -11.95 -39.15 -3.35
CA ASP A 674 -13.08 -39.94 -3.84
C ASP A 674 -12.83 -40.60 -5.19
N GLN A 675 -11.99 -39.99 -6.02
CA GLN A 675 -11.63 -40.49 -7.34
C GLN A 675 -10.16 -40.89 -7.33
N ILE A 676 -9.88 -42.13 -7.72
CA ILE A 676 -8.53 -42.68 -7.82
C ILE A 676 -8.31 -43.10 -9.27
N LEU A 677 -7.29 -42.52 -9.90
CA LEU A 677 -7.08 -42.66 -11.33
C LEU A 677 -5.66 -43.14 -11.63
N TYR A 678 -5.59 -44.29 -12.30
CA TYR A 678 -4.34 -44.87 -12.77
C TYR A 678 -3.83 -44.15 -14.00
N VAL A 679 -2.60 -43.70 -13.95
CA VAL A 679 -1.88 -43.08 -15.06
C VAL A 679 -0.76 -44.02 -15.48
N GLY A 680 -1.07 -44.87 -16.45
CA GLY A 680 -0.15 -45.88 -16.99
C GLY A 680 0.86 -45.34 -18.00
N PRO A 681 1.77 -46.20 -18.47
CA PRO A 681 2.67 -45.89 -19.59
C PRO A 681 1.88 -45.52 -20.85
N PRO A 682 2.44 -44.69 -21.74
CA PRO A 682 1.76 -44.25 -22.95
C PRO A 682 1.57 -45.38 -23.97
N ASP A 683 0.34 -45.50 -24.50
CA ASP A 683 0.01 -46.35 -25.65
C ASP A 683 0.71 -45.88 -26.94
N LEU A 684 0.69 -46.68 -28.01
CA LEU A 684 1.32 -46.36 -29.29
C LEU A 684 0.95 -44.94 -29.80
N SER A 685 -0.34 -44.62 -29.88
CA SER A 685 -0.82 -43.30 -30.31
C SER A 685 -0.41 -42.18 -29.34
N ALA A 686 -0.29 -42.48 -28.05
CA ALA A 686 0.20 -41.52 -27.06
C ALA A 686 1.70 -41.26 -27.26
N ARG A 687 2.51 -42.28 -27.56
CA ARG A 687 3.94 -42.12 -27.85
C ARG A 687 4.18 -41.31 -29.11
N GLU A 688 3.44 -41.58 -30.19
CA GLU A 688 3.48 -40.75 -31.41
C GLU A 688 3.22 -39.27 -31.09
N ALA A 689 2.19 -38.99 -30.27
CA ALA A 689 1.88 -37.63 -29.85
C ALA A 689 3.01 -37.01 -28.98
N VAL A 690 3.61 -37.79 -28.06
CA VAL A 690 4.72 -37.32 -27.21
C VAL A 690 5.96 -37.01 -28.04
N PHE A 691 6.33 -37.86 -29.00
CA PHE A 691 7.41 -37.56 -29.96
C PHE A 691 7.08 -36.31 -30.79
N GLY A 692 5.85 -36.20 -31.30
CA GLY A 692 5.40 -35.03 -32.05
C GLY A 692 5.44 -33.72 -31.26
N VAL A 693 5.29 -33.77 -29.93
CA VAL A 693 5.45 -32.60 -29.04
C VAL A 693 6.93 -32.29 -28.81
N HIS A 694 7.77 -33.28 -28.53
CA HIS A 694 9.18 -33.06 -28.20
C HIS A 694 10.07 -32.76 -29.40
N LEU A 695 9.73 -33.28 -30.58
CA LEU A 695 10.44 -33.00 -31.83
C LEU A 695 9.94 -31.70 -32.51
N ARG A 696 8.88 -31.08 -31.98
CA ARG A 696 8.32 -29.84 -32.54
C ARG A 696 9.33 -28.70 -32.44
N GLY A 697 9.68 -28.12 -33.59
CA GLY A 697 10.60 -26.98 -33.68
C GLY A 697 12.07 -27.35 -33.71
N LEU A 698 12.41 -28.64 -33.70
CA LEU A 698 13.76 -29.13 -33.96
C LEU A 698 13.99 -29.30 -35.47
N ALA A 699 15.25 -29.18 -35.89
CA ALA A 699 15.65 -29.45 -37.27
C ALA A 699 15.71 -30.97 -37.47
N LEU A 700 14.74 -31.52 -38.21
CA LEU A 700 14.61 -32.95 -38.47
C LEU A 700 14.92 -33.23 -39.94
N SER A 701 15.69 -34.28 -40.20
CA SER A 701 15.89 -34.79 -41.54
C SER A 701 14.61 -35.48 -42.06
N PRO A 702 14.34 -35.47 -43.38
CA PRO A 702 13.12 -36.05 -43.96
C PRO A 702 13.00 -37.58 -43.82
N ASP A 703 14.04 -38.26 -43.33
CA ASP A 703 14.05 -39.70 -43.05
C ASP A 703 13.41 -40.06 -41.70
N VAL A 704 13.09 -39.07 -40.84
CA VAL A 704 12.54 -39.31 -39.50
C VAL A 704 11.07 -39.76 -39.58
N ASP A 705 10.80 -41.01 -39.20
CA ASP A 705 9.47 -41.61 -39.13
C ASP A 705 9.00 -41.73 -37.66
N ILE A 706 8.12 -40.81 -37.23
CA ILE A 706 7.57 -40.77 -35.86
C ILE A 706 6.74 -42.03 -35.53
N PRO A 707 5.81 -42.49 -36.39
CA PRO A 707 5.11 -43.77 -36.21
C PRO A 707 6.05 -44.96 -35.95
N GLU A 708 7.15 -45.06 -36.69
CA GLU A 708 8.09 -46.17 -36.50
C GLU A 708 8.86 -46.04 -35.17
N LEU A 709 9.27 -44.83 -34.79
CA LEU A 709 9.85 -44.55 -33.46
C LEU A 709 8.90 -44.95 -32.32
N ALA A 710 7.61 -44.66 -32.46
CA ALA A 710 6.61 -45.01 -31.46
C ALA A 710 6.44 -46.54 -31.31
N ARG A 711 6.70 -47.33 -32.36
CA ARG A 711 6.66 -48.80 -32.30
C ARG A 711 7.87 -49.38 -31.58
N VAL A 712 9.07 -48.90 -31.88
CA VAL A 712 10.31 -49.41 -31.27
C VAL A 712 10.48 -49.00 -29.80
N THR A 713 9.82 -47.93 -29.38
CA THR A 713 9.83 -47.40 -28.00
C THR A 713 8.70 -47.96 -27.13
N ASP A 714 8.25 -49.19 -27.37
CA ASP A 714 7.26 -49.81 -26.50
C ASP A 714 7.78 -50.02 -25.07
N GLY A 715 6.96 -49.63 -24.09
CA GLY A 715 7.31 -49.66 -22.67
C GLY A 715 8.10 -48.44 -22.16
N TYR A 716 8.44 -47.47 -23.02
CA TYR A 716 9.06 -46.21 -22.60
C TYR A 716 8.02 -45.21 -22.08
N SER A 717 8.39 -44.48 -21.04
CA SER A 717 7.63 -43.37 -20.45
C SER A 717 7.81 -42.07 -21.23
N GLY A 718 6.94 -41.09 -21.00
CA GLY A 718 7.09 -39.77 -21.63
C GLY A 718 8.38 -39.06 -21.25
N ALA A 719 8.86 -39.26 -20.01
CA ALA A 719 10.15 -38.72 -19.57
C ALA A 719 11.35 -39.36 -20.30
N GLU A 720 11.29 -40.66 -20.59
CA GLU A 720 12.34 -41.35 -21.34
C GLU A 720 12.30 -41.00 -22.83
N ILE A 721 11.12 -40.83 -23.42
CA ILE A 721 10.98 -40.33 -24.81
C ILE A 721 11.61 -38.93 -24.94
N LYS A 722 11.39 -38.06 -23.95
CA LYS A 722 12.07 -36.76 -23.89
C LYS A 722 13.60 -36.91 -23.79
N ALA A 723 14.08 -37.84 -22.97
CA ALA A 723 15.51 -38.12 -22.85
C ALA A 723 16.10 -38.61 -24.18
N ILE A 724 15.40 -39.48 -24.92
CA ILE A 724 15.79 -39.95 -26.25
C ILE A 724 15.92 -38.78 -27.24
N CYS A 725 14.96 -37.86 -27.25
CA CYS A 725 15.02 -36.68 -28.14
C CYS A 725 16.22 -35.78 -27.80
N ASN A 726 16.49 -35.57 -26.50
CA ASN A 726 17.63 -34.78 -26.05
C ASN A 726 18.97 -35.46 -26.39
N GLU A 727 19.07 -36.76 -26.18
CA GLU A 727 20.27 -37.55 -26.47
C GLU A 727 20.57 -37.57 -27.97
N ALA A 728 19.55 -37.69 -28.82
CA ALA A 728 19.71 -37.57 -30.27
C ALA A 728 20.18 -36.16 -30.66
N GLY A 729 19.69 -35.10 -30.00
CA GLY A 729 20.16 -33.74 -30.21
C GLY A 729 21.63 -33.54 -29.78
N LEU A 730 22.04 -34.15 -28.67
CA LEU A 730 23.44 -34.14 -28.22
C LEU A 730 24.35 -34.90 -29.19
N ALA A 731 23.90 -36.05 -29.71
CA ALA A 731 24.67 -36.81 -30.69
C ALA A 731 24.92 -36.01 -31.98
N VAL A 732 23.95 -35.18 -32.41
CA VAL A 732 24.15 -34.26 -33.55
C VAL A 732 25.18 -33.18 -33.23
N LEU A 733 25.16 -32.61 -32.01
CA LEU A 733 26.14 -31.62 -31.58
C LEU A 733 27.55 -32.21 -31.53
N ASP A 734 27.72 -33.38 -30.91
CA ASP A 734 29.00 -34.07 -30.82
C ASP A 734 29.57 -34.35 -32.22
N ARG A 735 28.73 -34.80 -33.16
CA ARG A 735 29.11 -35.06 -34.55
C ARG A 735 29.53 -33.79 -35.29
N CYS A 736 28.79 -32.69 -35.13
CA CYS A 736 29.12 -31.39 -35.72
C CYS A 736 30.39 -30.77 -35.13
N ASP A 737 30.67 -30.98 -33.84
CA ASP A 737 31.88 -30.50 -33.18
C ASP A 737 33.13 -31.31 -33.61
N GLU A 738 32.97 -32.59 -33.92
CA GLU A 738 34.04 -33.46 -34.46
C GLU A 738 34.38 -33.15 -35.93
N ASP A 739 33.45 -32.54 -36.67
CA ASP A 739 33.62 -32.18 -38.09
C ASP A 739 34.28 -30.81 -38.31
N GLU A 740 35.61 -30.79 -38.37
CA GLU A 740 36.40 -29.59 -38.71
C GLU A 740 36.13 -29.04 -40.14
N THR A 741 35.42 -29.79 -40.99
CA THR A 741 35.15 -29.45 -42.39
C THR A 741 33.80 -28.73 -42.61
N GLY A 742 32.96 -28.58 -41.58
CA GLY A 742 31.71 -27.82 -41.63
C GLY A 742 30.69 -28.30 -42.68
N THR A 743 30.79 -29.56 -43.11
CA THR A 743 29.99 -30.09 -44.23
C THR A 743 28.74 -30.82 -43.78
N GLU A 744 28.64 -31.15 -42.48
CA GLU A 744 27.48 -31.80 -41.92
C GLU A 744 26.33 -30.84 -41.63
N LYS A 745 25.11 -31.33 -41.88
CA LYS A 745 23.89 -30.58 -41.61
C LYS A 745 23.52 -30.79 -40.14
N MET A 746 23.21 -29.68 -39.47
CA MET A 746 22.74 -29.63 -38.09
C MET A 746 21.27 -30.06 -37.98
N GLU A 747 20.99 -31.30 -38.39
CA GLU A 747 19.66 -31.91 -38.43
C GLU A 747 19.70 -33.27 -37.72
N ILE A 748 18.63 -33.61 -36.99
CA ILE A 748 18.47 -34.91 -36.33
C ILE A 748 18.03 -35.94 -37.37
N THR A 749 18.78 -37.02 -37.50
CA THR A 749 18.47 -38.13 -38.41
C THR A 749 17.74 -39.26 -37.69
N MET A 750 17.13 -40.18 -38.45
CA MET A 750 16.51 -41.38 -37.87
C MET A 750 17.55 -42.27 -37.16
N ALA A 751 18.77 -42.34 -37.68
CA ALA A 751 19.86 -43.13 -37.09
C ALA A 751 20.22 -42.62 -35.68
N ASP A 752 20.27 -41.30 -35.48
CA ASP A 752 20.56 -40.67 -34.19
C ASP A 752 19.49 -41.02 -33.14
N LEU A 753 18.22 -40.99 -33.56
CA LEU A 753 17.09 -41.33 -32.70
C LEU A 753 17.09 -42.82 -32.33
N VAL A 754 17.40 -43.72 -33.28
CA VAL A 754 17.50 -45.16 -33.00
C VAL A 754 18.67 -45.46 -32.06
N ALA A 755 19.84 -44.84 -32.28
CA ALA A 755 20.99 -44.98 -31.39
C ALA A 755 20.68 -44.48 -29.97
N ALA A 756 19.94 -43.36 -29.85
CA ALA A 756 19.49 -42.83 -28.57
C ALA A 756 18.49 -43.77 -27.85
N VAL A 757 17.63 -44.49 -28.60
CA VAL A 757 16.72 -45.50 -28.02
C VAL A 757 17.51 -46.65 -27.40
N GLU A 758 18.57 -47.13 -28.07
CA GLU A 758 19.42 -48.21 -27.54
C GLU A 758 20.21 -47.80 -26.30
N LYS A 759 20.65 -46.53 -26.25
CA LYS A 759 21.40 -45.98 -25.11
C LYS A 759 20.53 -45.71 -23.88
N THR A 760 19.24 -45.42 -24.07
CA THR A 760 18.33 -45.03 -22.99
C THR A 760 17.74 -46.26 -22.29
N PRO A 761 17.98 -46.47 -20.97
CA PRO A 761 17.44 -47.61 -20.25
C PRO A 761 15.93 -47.49 -20.03
N ARG A 762 15.24 -48.65 -20.04
CA ARG A 762 13.81 -48.75 -19.71
C ARG A 762 13.63 -48.85 -18.19
N ASN A 763 13.08 -47.83 -17.56
CA ASN A 763 12.85 -47.82 -16.11
C ASN A 763 11.50 -48.45 -15.73
N ILE A 764 10.54 -48.51 -16.64
CA ILE A 764 9.24 -49.16 -16.40
C ILE A 764 9.37 -50.66 -16.67
N THR A 765 9.24 -51.47 -15.61
CA THR A 765 9.24 -52.94 -15.71
C THR A 765 7.83 -53.51 -15.70
N ALA A 766 7.62 -54.65 -16.36
CA ALA A 766 6.31 -55.34 -16.37
C ALA A 766 5.83 -55.74 -14.96
N MET A 767 6.76 -56.06 -14.05
CA MET A 767 6.44 -56.32 -12.63
C MET A 767 5.92 -55.08 -11.91
N MET A 768 6.43 -53.90 -12.25
CA MET A 768 5.96 -52.65 -11.66
C MET A 768 4.52 -52.33 -12.11
N ILE A 769 4.22 -52.52 -13.40
CA ILE A 769 2.87 -52.32 -13.96
C ILE A 769 1.87 -53.26 -13.30
N SER A 770 2.20 -54.55 -13.18
CA SER A 770 1.31 -55.52 -12.52
C SER A 770 1.07 -55.17 -11.05
N GLY A 771 2.07 -54.63 -10.35
CA GLY A 771 1.92 -54.11 -9.00
C GLY A 771 0.87 -52.99 -8.90
N TYR A 772 0.93 -51.99 -9.79
CA TYR A 772 -0.05 -50.90 -9.82
C TYR A 772 -1.47 -51.38 -10.19
N GLU A 773 -1.59 -52.35 -11.11
CA GLU A 773 -2.88 -52.93 -11.46
C GLU A 773 -3.48 -53.74 -10.29
N MET A 774 -2.66 -54.53 -9.60
CA MET A 774 -3.09 -55.28 -8.42
C MET A 774 -3.57 -54.36 -7.33
N TRP A 775 -2.84 -53.26 -7.07
CA TRP A 775 -3.26 -52.22 -6.14
C TRP A 775 -4.61 -51.62 -6.57
N SER A 776 -4.78 -51.24 -7.85
CA SER A 776 -6.06 -50.74 -8.38
C SER A 776 -7.24 -51.68 -8.11
N ARG A 777 -7.03 -52.99 -8.31
CA ARG A 777 -8.07 -54.02 -8.13
C ARG A 777 -8.50 -54.19 -6.68
N GLN A 778 -7.61 -53.93 -5.72
CA GLN A 778 -7.96 -53.97 -4.29
C GLN A 778 -8.98 -52.88 -3.93
N PHE A 779 -8.88 -51.69 -4.53
CA PHE A 779 -9.76 -50.56 -4.24
C PHE A 779 -11.05 -50.52 -5.07
N LYS A 780 -11.07 -51.13 -6.26
CA LYS A 780 -12.31 -51.28 -7.06
C LYS A 780 -13.29 -52.33 -6.51
N ARG A 781 -12.88 -53.13 -5.52
CA ARG A 781 -13.67 -54.21 -4.92
C ARG A 781 -14.46 -53.79 -3.66
N LEU A 782 -14.28 -52.55 -3.22
CA LEU A 782 -15.10 -51.85 -2.23
C LEU A 782 -16.08 -50.93 -2.95
#